data_AF-A0A968LQ84-F1
#
_entry.id   AF-A0A968LQ84-F1
#
_cell.length_a   1.000
_cell.length_b   1.000
_cell.length_c   1.000
_cell.angle_alpha   90.00
_cell.angle_beta   90.00
_cell.angle_gamma   90.00
#
_symmetry.space_group_name_H-M   'P 1'
#
loop_
_entity.id
_entity.type
_entity.pdbx_description
1 polymer ?
#
loop_
_entity_poly.entity_id
_entity_poly.type
_entity_poly.pdbx_seq_one_letter_code
_entity_poly.pdbx_strand_id
1 'polypeptide(L)'
;MTPASTDVLDLHYLMCAPDFYDVDYVINPWMEGNVHRSSKERAIAQWQGLYGRLKELAVVDLVLPQQGWPDMVFTANAGLVVERKVVLSRFLHPERQGEEPYFKEWFTSQGFEVFELPPELPFEGAGDALLDREGQWLWAGYGFRSELDAHPLIAKWLDVEVLSLRLIDSRFYHLDTCFCPLSRGYLLYYPPAFDSYSNRLIEMRVPVERRIAIAEADAINFACNAVNVGDTVLLNRISADLSQRLEAAGFEVRQTPLTEFLKAGGAAKCLTLRVTETLSPSHHDGVTIESRVIQMTGHLLDAGLINRALDVVVDAGGSFQVLEFRLGTQRHSTSQAKIRISAPSAAIMGTIMGQLIEIGAYLPEVQDAQLESVTLDGVAPDDFYVTNIFPTEVRIHGRWVRCDRQRMDGAIIVQSQDGEVAATCSLLRDLRVGDRVVVGVEGIRTAHRPEQREKKEEFSFMGAGVSSERRVELIVEQIAWELRQVRDRGGRTVVTAGPVVVHTGGAPHLAYLIREGYVQALLGGNAIAVHDLEQAMMGTSLGVDMQRGISVPGGHRHHLKVINTIRRYGSIAEAIKAGLATTGIMYECVHRDVPFVLAGSIRDDGPLPDTVMDLISAQQQYAELIRGADVILMLSSMLHSIGVGNMTPAGVKMVCVDINPAVVTKLADRGSIESVGVVTDVGLFLSLLVQQLQRLDSPLLTS
;
A
#
# COMPACT_ATOMS: atom_id res chain seq x y z
N MET A 1 24.76 -43.77 -3.92
CA MET A 1 25.07 -42.94 -5.10
C MET A 1 23.75 -42.61 -5.76
N THR A 2 23.16 -41.50 -5.34
CA THR A 2 21.97 -40.89 -5.94
C THR A 2 22.35 -40.34 -7.32
N PRO A 3 21.51 -40.47 -8.35
CA PRO A 3 21.83 -39.93 -9.66
C PRO A 3 21.84 -38.41 -9.57
N ALA A 4 22.94 -37.79 -10.00
CA ALA A 4 23.02 -36.35 -10.19
C ALA A 4 21.96 -35.93 -11.23
N SER A 5 21.13 -34.97 -10.86
CA SER A 5 20.06 -34.39 -11.67
C SER A 5 20.59 -33.87 -13.01
N THR A 6 20.10 -34.43 -14.11
CA THR A 6 20.44 -34.10 -15.49
C THR A 6 19.71 -32.87 -16.06
N ASP A 7 18.97 -32.10 -15.26
CA ASP A 7 18.02 -31.07 -15.77
C ASP A 7 18.59 -29.66 -15.97
N VAL A 8 19.89 -29.42 -15.71
CA VAL A 8 20.46 -28.04 -15.74
C VAL A 8 20.75 -27.55 -17.18
N LEU A 9 20.82 -28.45 -18.17
CA LEU A 9 21.17 -28.11 -19.56
C LEU A 9 19.98 -27.69 -20.45
N ASP A 10 18.74 -27.71 -19.95
CA ASP A 10 17.53 -27.38 -20.73
C ASP A 10 17.06 -25.93 -20.59
N LEU A 11 17.76 -25.11 -19.80
CA LEU A 11 17.40 -23.70 -19.60
C LEU A 11 18.12 -22.79 -20.58
N HIS A 12 17.36 -21.94 -21.27
CA HIS A 12 17.87 -20.95 -22.21
C HIS A 12 17.58 -19.52 -21.75
N TYR A 13 18.60 -18.67 -21.88
CA TYR A 13 18.52 -17.24 -21.65
C TYR A 13 18.95 -16.47 -22.90
N LEU A 14 18.23 -15.41 -23.23
CA LEU A 14 18.65 -14.40 -24.19
C LEU A 14 19.41 -13.29 -23.47
N MET A 15 20.53 -12.85 -24.03
CA MET A 15 21.27 -11.67 -23.63
C MET A 15 21.67 -10.82 -24.86
N CYS A 16 22.12 -9.60 -24.65
CA CYS A 16 22.68 -8.74 -25.71
C CYS A 16 24.00 -8.14 -25.23
N ALA A 17 25.04 -8.19 -26.07
CA ALA A 17 26.36 -7.67 -25.72
C ALA A 17 26.38 -6.13 -25.65
N PRO A 18 27.16 -5.52 -24.75
CA PRO A 18 27.18 -4.06 -24.53
C PRO A 18 28.06 -3.32 -25.55
N ASP A 19 28.06 -3.73 -26.81
CA ASP A 19 28.97 -3.19 -27.83
C ASP A 19 28.67 -1.72 -28.16
N PHE A 20 27.41 -1.32 -28.04
CA PHE A 20 26.91 0.05 -28.23
C PHE A 20 26.25 0.62 -26.97
N TYR A 21 26.53 0.05 -25.80
CA TYR A 21 25.97 0.51 -24.54
C TYR A 21 26.59 1.85 -24.10
N ASP A 22 25.72 2.81 -23.77
CA ASP A 22 26.00 4.03 -23.03
C ASP A 22 24.70 4.53 -22.37
N VAL A 23 24.77 5.55 -21.52
CA VAL A 23 23.59 6.29 -21.06
C VAL A 23 23.45 7.53 -21.95
N ASP A 24 22.63 7.43 -22.99
CA ASP A 24 22.45 8.50 -23.99
C ASP A 24 21.35 9.51 -23.61
N TYR A 25 20.42 9.11 -22.75
CA TYR A 25 19.22 9.86 -22.38
C TYR A 25 18.78 9.54 -20.95
N VAL A 26 17.69 10.17 -20.50
CA VAL A 26 17.11 9.96 -19.16
C VAL A 26 15.64 9.62 -19.29
N ILE A 27 15.29 8.36 -19.04
CA ILE A 27 13.91 7.84 -19.04
C ILE A 27 13.54 7.12 -17.73
N ASN A 28 14.42 7.20 -16.73
CA ASN A 28 14.19 6.73 -15.38
C ASN A 28 15.10 7.49 -14.39
N PRO A 29 14.80 7.47 -13.07
CA PRO A 29 15.55 8.24 -12.08
C PRO A 29 17.03 7.86 -11.93
N TRP A 30 17.42 6.63 -12.29
CA TRP A 30 18.82 6.17 -12.17
C TRP A 30 19.73 6.74 -13.25
N MET A 31 19.18 7.05 -14.43
CA MET A 31 19.90 7.70 -15.53
C MET A 31 20.22 9.18 -15.25
N GLU A 32 19.48 9.81 -14.33
CA GLU A 32 19.65 11.22 -13.99
C GLU A 32 21.09 11.50 -13.54
N GLY A 33 21.75 12.46 -14.18
CA GLY A 33 23.15 12.79 -13.91
C GLY A 33 24.19 11.75 -14.36
N ASN A 34 23.80 10.69 -15.07
CA ASN A 34 24.67 9.63 -15.58
C ASN A 34 24.90 9.64 -17.11
N VAL A 35 24.28 10.57 -17.83
CA VAL A 35 24.45 10.72 -19.29
C VAL A 35 25.93 10.83 -19.68
N HIS A 36 26.38 9.97 -20.59
CA HIS A 36 27.77 9.81 -21.04
C HIS A 36 28.80 9.59 -19.92
N ARG A 37 28.36 9.03 -18.78
CA ARG A 37 29.26 8.65 -17.66
C ARG A 37 29.46 7.14 -17.56
N SER A 38 29.01 6.37 -18.55
CA SER A 38 29.29 4.93 -18.64
C SER A 38 30.74 4.68 -19.04
N SER A 39 31.39 3.72 -18.40
CA SER A 39 32.70 3.22 -18.82
C SER A 39 32.52 1.97 -19.66
N LYS A 40 32.69 2.09 -20.98
CA LYS A 40 32.54 0.96 -21.92
C LYS A 40 33.39 -0.25 -21.55
N GLU A 41 34.66 -0.04 -21.20
CA GLU A 41 35.57 -1.12 -20.80
C GLU A 41 35.06 -1.86 -19.55
N ARG A 42 34.58 -1.11 -18.55
CA ARG A 42 34.05 -1.70 -17.33
C ARG A 42 32.69 -2.37 -17.57
N ALA A 43 31.82 -1.79 -18.39
CA ALA A 43 30.55 -2.38 -18.77
C ALA A 43 30.75 -3.73 -19.47
N ILE A 44 31.69 -3.80 -20.43
CA ILE A 44 32.07 -5.06 -21.09
C ILE A 44 32.59 -6.07 -20.06
N ALA A 45 33.51 -5.69 -19.18
CA ALA A 45 34.06 -6.59 -18.18
C ALA A 45 32.99 -7.12 -17.20
N GLN A 46 32.08 -6.26 -16.76
CA GLN A 46 30.98 -6.62 -15.85
C GLN A 46 29.96 -7.53 -16.53
N TRP A 47 29.58 -7.22 -17.76
CA TRP A 47 28.68 -8.05 -18.57
C TRP A 47 29.29 -9.43 -18.85
N GLN A 48 30.57 -9.50 -19.21
CA GLN A 48 31.28 -10.77 -19.40
C GLN A 48 31.33 -11.59 -18.10
N GLY A 49 31.44 -10.90 -16.95
CA GLY A 49 31.35 -11.54 -15.63
C GLY A 49 30.00 -12.19 -15.36
N LEU A 50 28.89 -11.56 -15.76
CA LEU A 50 27.55 -12.15 -15.68
C LEU A 50 27.36 -13.26 -16.71
N TYR A 51 27.68 -13.00 -17.98
CA TYR A 51 27.60 -13.95 -19.09
C TYR A 51 28.35 -15.24 -18.78
N GLY A 52 29.59 -15.14 -18.30
CA GLY A 52 30.41 -16.30 -17.94
C GLY A 52 29.77 -17.15 -16.83
N ARG A 53 29.30 -16.52 -15.74
CA ARG A 53 28.66 -17.22 -14.62
C ARG A 53 27.33 -17.86 -15.01
N LEU A 54 26.53 -17.19 -15.84
CA LEU A 54 25.25 -17.73 -16.30
C LEU A 54 25.47 -18.91 -17.25
N LYS A 55 26.49 -18.84 -18.11
CA LYS A 55 26.85 -19.90 -19.05
C LYS A 55 27.35 -21.19 -18.38
N GLU A 56 27.83 -21.10 -17.13
CA GLU A 56 28.12 -22.28 -16.29
C GLU A 56 26.85 -23.04 -15.87
N LEU A 57 25.69 -22.37 -15.90
CA LEU A 57 24.43 -22.85 -15.32
C LEU A 57 23.31 -23.04 -16.36
N ALA A 58 23.42 -22.43 -17.54
CA ALA A 58 22.38 -22.44 -18.57
C ALA A 58 22.96 -22.15 -19.97
N VAL A 59 22.16 -22.42 -21.02
CA VAL A 59 22.46 -21.98 -22.38
C VAL A 59 22.16 -20.49 -22.51
N VAL A 60 23.06 -19.75 -23.17
CA VAL A 60 22.90 -18.31 -23.36
C VAL A 60 22.98 -17.98 -24.85
N ASP A 61 21.84 -17.57 -25.40
CA ASP A 61 21.68 -17.06 -26.75
C ASP A 61 21.91 -15.54 -26.78
N LEU A 62 22.37 -15.02 -27.91
CA LEU A 62 22.69 -13.60 -28.08
C LEU A 62 21.88 -12.98 -29.23
N VAL A 63 21.27 -11.83 -28.97
CA VAL A 63 20.79 -10.93 -30.02
C VAL A 63 21.94 -9.99 -30.43
N LEU A 64 21.95 -9.60 -31.71
CA LEU A 64 22.96 -8.69 -32.24
C LEU A 64 22.70 -7.26 -31.72
N PRO A 65 23.70 -6.63 -31.07
CA PRO A 65 23.56 -5.25 -30.59
C PRO A 65 23.46 -4.29 -31.76
N GLN A 66 22.66 -3.23 -31.62
CA GLN A 66 22.44 -2.24 -32.66
C GLN A 66 22.93 -0.86 -32.24
N GLN A 67 23.57 -0.15 -33.16
CA GLN A 67 24.02 1.21 -32.91
C GLN A 67 22.81 2.15 -32.78
N GLY A 68 22.84 3.02 -31.76
CA GLY A 68 21.76 3.97 -31.48
C GLY A 68 20.66 3.43 -30.56
N TRP A 69 20.75 2.16 -30.15
CA TRP A 69 19.81 1.53 -29.21
C TRP A 69 20.58 0.94 -28.02
N PRO A 70 21.15 1.80 -27.15
CA PRO A 70 22.08 1.37 -26.10
C PRO A 70 21.43 0.42 -25.09
N ASP A 71 20.12 0.57 -24.86
CA ASP A 71 19.34 -0.23 -23.91
C ASP A 71 18.95 -1.62 -24.42
N MET A 72 19.32 -2.01 -25.66
CA MET A 72 19.12 -3.39 -26.15
C MET A 72 19.79 -4.45 -25.29
N VAL A 73 20.80 -4.06 -24.48
CA VAL A 73 21.42 -4.91 -23.47
C VAL A 73 20.40 -5.45 -22.46
N PHE A 74 19.32 -4.71 -22.20
CA PHE A 74 18.26 -5.06 -21.25
C PHE A 74 17.19 -5.95 -21.88
N THR A 75 17.61 -7.16 -22.22
CA THR A 75 16.78 -8.16 -22.92
C THR A 75 15.57 -8.65 -22.11
N ALA A 76 15.53 -8.46 -20.79
CA ALA A 76 14.33 -8.72 -19.99
C ALA A 76 13.11 -7.96 -20.54
N ASN A 77 13.33 -6.79 -21.14
CA ASN A 77 12.27 -5.98 -21.73
C ASN A 77 12.01 -6.30 -23.20
N ALA A 78 12.57 -7.37 -23.78
CA ALA A 78 12.28 -7.74 -25.17
C ALA A 78 10.85 -8.26 -25.35
N GLY A 79 10.31 -8.92 -24.33
CA GLY A 79 8.97 -9.48 -24.30
C GLY A 79 8.78 -10.40 -23.11
N LEU A 80 7.61 -11.05 -23.06
CA LEU A 80 7.28 -12.07 -22.07
C LEU A 80 7.09 -13.41 -22.77
N VAL A 81 7.91 -14.39 -22.42
CA VAL A 81 7.92 -15.72 -23.03
C VAL A 81 7.27 -16.73 -22.09
N VAL A 82 6.33 -17.52 -22.63
CA VAL A 82 5.78 -18.70 -22.00
C VAL A 82 5.63 -19.77 -23.07
N GLU A 83 6.26 -20.93 -22.86
CA GLU A 83 6.36 -22.02 -23.82
C GLU A 83 6.90 -21.55 -25.19
N ARG A 84 6.11 -21.66 -26.25
CA ARG A 84 6.44 -21.20 -27.61
C ARG A 84 5.76 -19.89 -28.01
N LYS A 85 5.16 -19.19 -27.05
CA LYS A 85 4.48 -17.92 -27.26
C LYS A 85 5.29 -16.78 -26.65
N VAL A 86 5.26 -15.63 -27.29
CA VAL A 86 5.84 -14.40 -26.76
C VAL A 86 4.89 -13.24 -26.95
N VAL A 87 4.63 -12.50 -25.88
CA VAL A 87 4.05 -11.16 -25.98
C VAL A 87 5.20 -10.19 -26.14
N LEU A 88 5.35 -9.62 -27.33
CA LEU A 88 6.40 -8.66 -27.63
C LEU A 88 6.17 -7.39 -26.81
N SER A 89 7.25 -6.81 -26.29
CA SER A 89 7.16 -5.53 -25.61
C SER A 89 6.75 -4.41 -26.55
N ARG A 90 6.04 -3.44 -25.96
CA ARG A 90 5.71 -2.16 -26.57
C ARG A 90 6.19 -1.07 -25.63
N PHE A 91 7.27 -0.37 -25.99
CA PHE A 91 7.93 0.55 -25.06
C PHE A 91 7.16 1.85 -24.92
N LEU A 92 7.06 2.36 -23.68
CA LEU A 92 6.45 3.65 -23.40
C LEU A 92 7.25 4.79 -24.04
N HIS A 93 8.58 4.71 -23.92
CA HIS A 93 9.51 5.76 -24.32
C HIS A 93 9.98 5.58 -25.77
N PRO A 94 9.89 6.62 -26.62
CA PRO A 94 10.39 6.57 -28.01
C PRO A 94 11.85 6.16 -28.13
N GLU A 95 12.66 6.48 -27.12
CA GLU A 95 14.09 6.14 -27.02
C GLU A 95 14.35 4.63 -27.10
N ARG A 96 13.38 3.78 -26.72
CA ARG A 96 13.48 2.31 -26.75
C ARG A 96 12.60 1.64 -27.80
N GLN A 97 11.64 2.36 -28.40
CA GLN A 97 10.72 1.78 -29.40
C GLN A 97 11.43 1.25 -30.65
N GLY A 98 12.63 1.75 -30.96
CA GLY A 98 13.44 1.23 -32.06
C GLY A 98 14.06 -0.15 -31.81
N GLU A 99 13.99 -0.66 -30.59
CA GLU A 99 14.45 -2.01 -30.23
C GLU A 99 13.47 -3.10 -30.67
N GLU A 100 12.17 -2.77 -30.69
CA GLU A 100 11.06 -3.72 -30.95
C GLU A 100 11.24 -4.55 -32.23
N PRO A 101 11.64 -3.98 -33.39
CA PRO A 101 11.82 -4.75 -34.62
C PRO A 101 12.91 -5.82 -34.50
N TYR A 102 14.00 -5.53 -33.78
CA TYR A 102 15.12 -6.46 -33.62
C TYR A 102 14.77 -7.62 -32.69
N PHE A 103 14.05 -7.34 -31.60
CA PHE A 103 13.54 -8.40 -30.73
C PHE A 103 12.50 -9.26 -31.44
N LYS A 104 11.59 -8.64 -32.21
CA LYS A 104 10.61 -9.36 -33.03
C LYS A 104 11.27 -10.29 -34.04
N GLU A 105 12.29 -9.79 -34.75
CA GLU A 105 13.06 -10.58 -35.71
C GLU A 105 13.72 -11.77 -35.03
N TRP A 106 14.36 -11.56 -33.87
CA TRP A 106 14.97 -12.63 -33.10
C TRP A 106 13.95 -13.70 -32.71
N PHE A 107 12.84 -13.33 -32.07
CA PHE A 107 11.80 -14.29 -31.66
C PHE A 107 11.21 -15.06 -32.84
N THR A 108 10.93 -14.39 -33.94
CA THR A 108 10.40 -15.03 -35.16
C THR A 108 11.41 -16.03 -35.73
N SER A 109 12.70 -15.67 -35.76
CA SER A 109 13.77 -16.55 -36.25
C SER A 109 13.96 -17.81 -35.40
N GLN A 110 13.66 -17.73 -34.10
CA GLN A 110 13.72 -18.85 -33.16
C GLN A 110 12.43 -19.68 -33.10
N GLY A 111 11.43 -19.33 -33.91
CA GLY A 111 10.17 -20.07 -34.07
C GLY A 111 9.13 -19.81 -32.97
N PHE A 112 9.19 -18.66 -32.29
CA PHE A 112 8.13 -18.25 -31.36
C PHE A 112 6.91 -17.71 -32.11
N GLU A 113 5.72 -17.97 -31.56
CA GLU A 113 4.49 -17.28 -31.94
C GLU A 113 4.47 -15.90 -31.26
N VAL A 114 4.56 -14.83 -32.06
CA VAL A 114 4.69 -13.45 -31.57
C VAL A 114 3.32 -12.77 -31.53
N PHE A 115 2.92 -12.30 -30.35
CA PHE A 115 1.75 -11.45 -30.13
C PHE A 115 2.19 -9.99 -29.92
N GLU A 116 1.51 -9.06 -30.60
CA GLU A 116 1.79 -7.63 -30.51
C GLU A 116 0.59 -6.89 -29.92
N LEU A 117 0.86 -6.06 -28.90
CA LEU A 117 -0.13 -5.16 -28.31
C LEU A 117 -0.45 -3.99 -29.26
N PRO A 118 -1.61 -3.33 -29.09
CA PRO A 118 -1.90 -2.07 -29.76
C PRO A 118 -0.76 -1.05 -29.59
N PRO A 119 -0.45 -0.23 -30.62
CA PRO A 119 0.68 0.70 -30.58
C PRO A 119 0.72 1.64 -29.37
N GLU A 120 -0.45 2.05 -28.89
CA GLU A 120 -0.69 2.96 -27.77
C GLU A 120 -0.76 2.29 -26.40
N LEU A 121 -0.62 0.96 -26.32
CA LEU A 121 -0.75 0.19 -25.08
C LEU A 121 0.61 -0.38 -24.66
N PRO A 122 1.39 0.35 -23.84
CA PRO A 122 2.74 -0.06 -23.47
C PRO A 122 2.76 -1.25 -22.51
N PHE A 123 3.78 -2.09 -22.69
CA PHE A 123 4.11 -3.25 -21.87
C PHE A 123 5.58 -3.60 -22.07
N GLU A 124 6.35 -3.71 -20.99
CA GLU A 124 7.81 -3.84 -21.08
C GLU A 124 8.33 -5.22 -20.66
N GLY A 125 7.59 -6.26 -21.04
CA GLY A 125 8.05 -7.65 -21.08
C GLY A 125 8.30 -8.27 -19.71
N ALA A 126 9.26 -9.18 -19.63
CA ALA A 126 9.61 -9.88 -18.41
C ALA A 126 10.28 -9.00 -17.32
N GLY A 127 10.61 -7.75 -17.66
CA GLY A 127 10.96 -6.74 -16.65
C GLY A 127 9.76 -6.31 -15.81
N ASP A 128 8.56 -6.28 -16.42
CA ASP A 128 7.30 -5.91 -15.75
C ASP A 128 6.37 -7.08 -15.49
N ALA A 129 6.62 -8.25 -16.06
CA ALA A 129 5.82 -9.44 -15.81
C ALA A 129 6.68 -10.67 -15.47
N LEU A 130 6.55 -11.16 -14.25
CA LEU A 130 7.37 -12.24 -13.71
C LEU A 130 6.53 -13.47 -13.41
N LEU A 131 6.88 -14.59 -14.03
CA LEU A 131 6.22 -15.86 -13.79
C LEU A 131 6.57 -16.36 -12.38
N ASP A 132 5.57 -16.88 -11.67
CA ASP A 132 5.83 -17.73 -10.52
C ASP A 132 6.74 -18.90 -10.93
N ARG A 133 7.71 -19.27 -10.09
CA ARG A 133 8.71 -20.28 -10.49
C ARG A 133 8.15 -21.69 -10.55
N GLU A 134 7.02 -21.96 -9.90
CA GLU A 134 6.26 -23.21 -10.03
C GLU A 134 5.26 -23.16 -11.21
N GLY A 135 5.21 -22.02 -11.93
CA GLY A 135 4.40 -21.85 -13.14
C GLY A 135 2.90 -21.75 -12.87
N GLN A 136 2.51 -21.34 -11.66
CA GLN A 136 1.09 -21.29 -11.26
C GLN A 136 0.37 -20.04 -11.80
N TRP A 137 1.03 -18.90 -11.81
CA TRP A 137 0.46 -17.63 -12.27
C TRP A 137 1.56 -16.65 -12.71
N LEU A 138 1.14 -15.53 -13.28
CA LEU A 138 2.00 -14.42 -13.70
C LEU A 138 1.77 -13.20 -12.81
N TRP A 139 2.84 -12.66 -12.23
CA TRP A 139 2.82 -11.36 -11.56
C TRP A 139 3.06 -10.26 -12.59
N ALA A 140 2.17 -9.29 -12.73
CA ALA A 140 2.29 -8.20 -13.69
C ALA A 140 2.27 -6.83 -13.00
N GLY A 141 3.34 -6.08 -13.17
CA GLY A 141 3.54 -4.74 -12.65
C GLY A 141 2.91 -3.67 -13.53
N TYR A 142 2.32 -2.65 -12.92
CA TYR A 142 1.85 -1.45 -13.60
C TYR A 142 2.08 -0.20 -12.75
N GLY A 143 2.06 0.97 -13.38
CA GLY A 143 2.12 2.27 -12.70
C GLY A 143 3.09 3.28 -13.32
N PHE A 144 4.20 2.80 -13.89
CA PHE A 144 5.22 3.66 -14.54
C PHE A 144 5.45 3.34 -16.01
N ARG A 145 5.51 2.05 -16.38
CA ARG A 145 5.90 1.59 -17.72
C ARG A 145 4.76 0.83 -18.41
N SER A 146 4.44 -0.35 -17.89
CA SER A 146 3.33 -1.16 -18.42
C SER A 146 1.97 -0.63 -17.98
N GLU A 147 1.01 -0.63 -18.91
CA GLU A 147 -0.38 -0.25 -18.63
C GLU A 147 -1.19 -1.41 -18.07
N LEU A 148 -2.07 -1.11 -17.11
CA LEU A 148 -2.97 -2.10 -16.50
C LEU A 148 -3.84 -2.81 -17.56
N ASP A 149 -4.24 -2.08 -18.60
CA ASP A 149 -5.06 -2.58 -19.70
C ASP A 149 -4.35 -3.60 -20.61
N ALA A 150 -3.03 -3.79 -20.48
CA ALA A 150 -2.29 -4.82 -21.22
C ALA A 150 -2.47 -6.22 -20.59
N HIS A 151 -2.68 -6.28 -19.28
CA HIS A 151 -2.72 -7.54 -18.52
C HIS A 151 -3.82 -8.51 -18.97
N PRO A 152 -5.05 -8.09 -19.33
CA PRO A 152 -6.08 -9.01 -19.82
C PRO A 152 -5.73 -9.65 -21.17
N LEU A 153 -5.01 -8.92 -22.04
CA LEU A 153 -4.54 -9.45 -23.32
C LEU A 153 -3.44 -10.48 -23.11
N ILE A 154 -2.51 -10.20 -22.19
CA ILE A 154 -1.44 -11.12 -21.80
C ILE A 154 -2.01 -12.43 -21.26
N ALA A 155 -2.94 -12.35 -20.31
CA ALA A 155 -3.61 -13.51 -19.75
C ALA A 155 -4.28 -14.37 -20.83
N LYS A 156 -4.98 -13.74 -21.78
CA LYS A 156 -5.65 -14.42 -22.88
C LYS A 156 -4.68 -15.09 -23.84
N TRP A 157 -3.59 -14.44 -24.22
CA TRP A 157 -2.65 -14.97 -25.20
C TRP A 157 -1.77 -16.08 -24.62
N LEU A 158 -1.30 -15.91 -23.39
CA LEU A 158 -0.44 -16.86 -22.69
C LEU A 158 -1.21 -17.93 -21.92
N ASP A 159 -2.53 -17.79 -21.77
CA ASP A 159 -3.41 -18.72 -21.04
C ASP A 159 -2.95 -18.97 -19.59
N VAL A 160 -2.73 -17.87 -18.86
CA VAL A 160 -2.22 -17.85 -17.49
C VAL A 160 -3.02 -16.90 -16.60
N GLU A 161 -3.20 -17.23 -15.32
CA GLU A 161 -3.73 -16.30 -14.33
C GLU A 161 -2.76 -15.10 -14.18
N VAL A 162 -3.28 -13.87 -14.22
CA VAL A 162 -2.46 -12.65 -14.09
C VAL A 162 -2.85 -11.88 -12.83
N LEU A 163 -1.88 -11.70 -11.94
CA LEU A 163 -1.99 -10.96 -10.69
C LEU A 163 -1.34 -9.58 -10.85
N SER A 164 -2.16 -8.52 -10.79
CA SER A 164 -1.71 -7.14 -11.03
C SER A 164 -1.15 -6.50 -9.76
N LEU A 165 0.09 -6.00 -9.82
CA LEU A 165 0.78 -5.32 -8.73
C LEU A 165 1.09 -3.86 -9.14
N ARG A 166 0.67 -2.90 -8.32
CA ARG A 166 0.92 -1.49 -8.55
C ARG A 166 2.26 -1.07 -7.97
N LEU A 167 3.13 -0.54 -8.81
CA LEU A 167 4.39 0.09 -8.43
C LEU A 167 4.14 1.55 -8.04
N ILE A 168 4.73 1.99 -6.93
CA ILE A 168 4.50 3.34 -6.36
C ILE A 168 5.78 4.15 -6.14
N ASP A 169 6.95 3.51 -6.19
CA ASP A 169 8.25 4.16 -6.05
C ASP A 169 8.93 4.23 -7.42
N SER A 170 9.17 5.44 -7.92
CA SER A 170 9.74 5.66 -9.25
C SER A 170 11.17 5.13 -9.42
N ARG A 171 11.88 4.88 -8.31
CA ARG A 171 13.18 4.19 -8.33
C ARG A 171 13.03 2.73 -8.75
N PHE A 172 11.89 2.11 -8.46
CA PHE A 172 11.58 0.72 -8.80
C PHE A 172 10.51 0.67 -9.91
N TYR A 173 10.84 1.27 -11.05
CA TYR A 173 9.91 1.53 -12.16
C TYR A 173 9.51 0.29 -12.97
N HIS A 174 10.29 -0.79 -12.85
CA HIS A 174 9.96 -2.12 -13.36
C HIS A 174 9.77 -3.11 -12.22
N LEU A 175 8.87 -4.08 -12.39
CA LEU A 175 8.57 -5.08 -11.38
C LEU A 175 9.84 -5.86 -10.94
N ASP A 176 10.69 -6.24 -11.87
CA ASP A 176 11.92 -7.02 -11.64
C ASP A 176 13.02 -6.28 -10.85
N THR A 177 12.85 -4.99 -10.61
CA THR A 177 13.78 -4.20 -9.78
C THR A 177 13.49 -4.34 -8.28
N CYS A 178 12.26 -4.73 -7.93
CA CYS A 178 11.79 -4.83 -6.54
C CYS A 178 11.08 -6.15 -6.22
N PHE A 179 10.93 -7.06 -7.19
CA PHE A 179 10.24 -8.35 -7.03
C PHE A 179 10.95 -9.46 -7.80
N CYS A 180 11.12 -10.63 -7.17
CA CYS A 180 11.82 -11.76 -7.75
C CYS A 180 11.27 -13.08 -7.22
N PRO A 181 10.39 -13.76 -7.98
CA PRO A 181 10.02 -15.14 -7.70
C PRO A 181 11.25 -16.04 -7.80
N LEU A 182 11.46 -16.87 -6.78
CA LEU A 182 12.55 -17.82 -6.67
C LEU A 182 12.00 -19.25 -6.67
N SER A 183 12.87 -20.22 -6.99
CA SER A 183 12.52 -21.64 -6.94
C SER A 183 12.01 -22.05 -5.55
N ARG A 184 11.26 -23.16 -5.50
CA ARG A 184 10.65 -23.69 -4.25
C ARG A 184 9.61 -22.73 -3.63
N GLY A 185 9.03 -21.84 -4.46
CA GLY A 185 7.98 -20.89 -4.09
C GLY A 185 8.44 -19.76 -3.18
N TYR A 186 9.75 -19.51 -3.07
CA TYR A 186 10.27 -18.36 -2.35
C TYR A 186 10.05 -17.07 -3.14
N LEU A 187 9.91 -15.95 -2.42
CA LEU A 187 9.80 -14.62 -3.01
C LEU A 187 10.80 -13.69 -2.36
N LEU A 188 11.69 -13.10 -3.16
CA LEU A 188 12.54 -11.99 -2.76
C LEU A 188 11.90 -10.69 -3.25
N TYR A 189 11.52 -9.79 -2.33
CA TYR A 189 10.84 -8.55 -2.72
C TYR A 189 11.08 -7.40 -1.74
N TYR A 190 10.85 -6.18 -2.21
CA TYR A 190 10.91 -4.94 -1.43
C TYR A 190 9.48 -4.38 -1.23
N PRO A 191 8.84 -4.62 -0.07
CA PRO A 191 7.43 -4.25 0.16
C PRO A 191 7.09 -2.77 -0.10
N PRO A 192 7.94 -1.78 0.28
CA PRO A 192 7.63 -0.35 0.06
C PRO A 192 7.58 0.10 -1.41
N ALA A 193 7.96 -0.74 -2.38
CA ALA A 193 7.77 -0.42 -3.80
C ALA A 193 6.31 -0.60 -4.27
N PHE A 194 5.46 -1.19 -3.43
CA PHE A 194 4.08 -1.56 -3.74
C PHE A 194 3.06 -0.82 -2.88
N ASP A 195 1.87 -0.55 -3.42
CA ASP A 195 0.77 -0.06 -2.59
C ASP A 195 0.24 -1.13 -1.62
N SER A 196 -0.61 -0.70 -0.68
CA SER A 196 -1.22 -1.56 0.34
C SER A 196 -2.04 -2.72 -0.26
N TYR A 197 -2.76 -2.50 -1.36
CA TYR A 197 -3.49 -3.55 -2.07
C TYR A 197 -2.55 -4.63 -2.62
N SER A 198 -1.49 -4.20 -3.30
CA SER A 198 -0.52 -5.08 -3.94
C SER A 198 0.26 -5.88 -2.89
N ASN A 199 0.67 -5.25 -1.79
CA ASN A 199 1.28 -5.95 -0.65
C ASN A 199 0.33 -7.02 -0.10
N ARG A 200 -0.95 -6.70 0.13
CA ARG A 200 -1.92 -7.71 0.59
C ARG A 200 -2.05 -8.89 -0.38
N LEU A 201 -2.09 -8.62 -1.68
CA LEU A 201 -2.18 -9.66 -2.70
C LEU A 201 -0.97 -10.61 -2.62
N ILE A 202 0.24 -10.06 -2.46
CA ILE A 202 1.47 -10.84 -2.24
C ILE A 202 1.35 -11.69 -0.97
N GLU A 203 0.92 -11.10 0.15
CA GLU A 203 0.82 -11.77 1.45
C GLU A 203 -0.23 -12.88 1.49
N MET A 204 -1.31 -12.76 0.72
CA MET A 204 -2.33 -13.80 0.56
C MET A 204 -1.85 -14.98 -0.29
N ARG A 205 -0.98 -14.73 -1.27
CA ARG A 205 -0.50 -15.74 -2.22
C ARG A 205 0.78 -16.42 -1.77
N VAL A 206 1.65 -15.71 -1.05
CA VAL A 206 2.96 -16.23 -0.61
C VAL A 206 3.02 -16.33 0.92
N PRO A 207 3.15 -17.56 1.48
CA PRO A 207 3.30 -17.80 2.91
C PRO A 207 4.47 -17.02 3.53
N VAL A 208 4.34 -16.65 4.81
CA VAL A 208 5.33 -15.80 5.52
C VAL A 208 6.73 -16.41 5.53
N GLU A 209 6.83 -17.73 5.67
CA GLU A 209 8.08 -18.50 5.70
C GLU A 209 8.81 -18.52 4.34
N ARG A 210 8.10 -18.19 3.25
CA ARG A 210 8.65 -18.11 1.89
C ARG A 210 8.90 -16.67 1.44
N ARG A 211 8.51 -15.67 2.25
CA ARG A 211 8.72 -14.25 1.97
C ARG A 211 10.06 -13.77 2.50
N ILE A 212 10.97 -13.42 1.60
CA ILE A 212 12.23 -12.75 1.89
C ILE A 212 12.07 -11.26 1.58
N ALA A 213 11.43 -10.54 2.50
CA ALA A 213 11.34 -9.08 2.44
C ALA A 213 12.73 -8.46 2.71
N ILE A 214 13.19 -7.57 1.82
CA ILE A 214 14.52 -6.94 1.91
C ILE A 214 14.45 -5.51 2.46
N ALA A 215 15.59 -5.05 2.99
CA ALA A 215 15.76 -3.66 3.41
C ALA A 215 16.05 -2.74 2.21
N GLU A 216 15.79 -1.44 2.38
CA GLU A 216 16.04 -0.44 1.33
C GLU A 216 17.50 -0.44 0.86
N ALA A 217 18.46 -0.64 1.77
CA ALA A 217 19.88 -0.69 1.45
C ALA A 217 20.25 -1.79 0.43
N ASP A 218 19.57 -2.94 0.47
CA ASP A 218 19.72 -4.00 -0.51
C ASP A 218 18.91 -3.71 -1.78
N ALA A 219 17.70 -3.15 -1.62
CA ALA A 219 16.83 -2.83 -2.74
C ALA A 219 17.48 -1.83 -3.71
N ILE A 220 18.08 -0.74 -3.22
CA ILE A 220 18.78 0.25 -4.05
C ILE A 220 20.05 -0.30 -4.73
N ASN A 221 20.58 -1.43 -4.26
CA ASN A 221 21.68 -2.14 -4.90
C ASN A 221 21.19 -3.20 -5.92
N PHE A 222 19.89 -3.17 -6.23
CA PHE A 222 19.21 -4.07 -7.16
C PHE A 222 19.25 -5.54 -6.71
N ALA A 223 19.08 -5.79 -5.41
CA ALA A 223 19.06 -7.15 -4.86
C ALA A 223 17.92 -8.02 -5.44
N CYS A 224 16.73 -7.43 -5.68
CA CYS A 224 15.63 -8.15 -6.33
C CYS A 224 15.86 -8.38 -7.83
N ASN A 225 16.76 -7.62 -8.48
CA ASN A 225 17.06 -7.80 -9.90
C ASN A 225 18.04 -8.96 -10.11
N ALA A 226 17.61 -10.14 -9.68
CA ALA A 226 18.40 -11.36 -9.60
C ALA A 226 17.94 -12.42 -10.60
N VAL A 227 18.89 -13.20 -11.08
CA VAL A 227 18.65 -14.36 -11.95
C VAL A 227 18.66 -15.61 -11.08
N ASN A 228 17.55 -16.34 -11.03
CA ASN A 228 17.48 -17.62 -10.35
C ASN A 228 17.59 -18.78 -11.36
N VAL A 229 18.56 -19.67 -11.12
CA VAL A 229 18.76 -20.92 -11.88
C VAL A 229 18.89 -22.06 -10.87
N GLY A 230 17.84 -22.88 -10.75
CA GLY A 230 17.79 -23.93 -9.72
C GLY A 230 17.92 -23.33 -8.32
N ASP A 231 18.94 -23.76 -7.58
CA ASP A 231 19.26 -23.25 -6.24
C ASP A 231 20.27 -22.10 -6.25
N THR A 232 20.73 -21.64 -7.42
CA THR A 232 21.66 -20.51 -7.53
C THR A 232 20.91 -19.20 -7.78
N VAL A 233 21.32 -18.14 -7.08
CA VAL A 233 20.84 -16.76 -7.27
C VAL A 233 22.01 -15.89 -7.67
N LEU A 234 21.99 -15.35 -8.90
CA LEU A 234 22.99 -14.44 -9.43
C LEU A 234 22.50 -13.00 -9.36
N LEU A 235 23.27 -12.11 -8.75
CA LEU A 235 22.88 -10.71 -8.55
C LEU A 235 24.11 -9.79 -8.46
N ASN A 236 23.88 -8.49 -8.34
CA ASN A 236 24.93 -7.47 -8.26
C ASN A 236 25.72 -7.54 -6.94
N ARG A 237 25.13 -7.00 -5.87
CA ARG A 237 25.71 -6.96 -4.53
C ARG A 237 24.58 -6.94 -3.49
N ILE A 238 24.79 -7.64 -2.39
CA ILE A 238 23.89 -7.65 -1.23
C ILE A 238 24.65 -7.55 0.09
N SER A 239 23.91 -7.20 1.14
CA SER A 239 24.35 -7.22 2.53
C SER A 239 24.65 -8.64 3.02
N ALA A 240 25.45 -8.74 4.08
CA ALA A 240 25.74 -10.02 4.71
C ALA A 240 24.48 -10.67 5.31
N ASP A 241 23.56 -9.87 5.86
CA ASP A 241 22.27 -10.32 6.38
C ASP A 241 21.44 -11.00 5.28
N LEU A 242 21.29 -10.33 4.14
CA LEU A 242 20.52 -10.88 3.03
C LEU A 242 21.16 -12.15 2.44
N SER A 243 22.50 -12.19 2.35
CA SER A 243 23.22 -13.41 1.93
C SER A 243 22.91 -14.57 2.86
N GLN A 244 23.01 -14.35 4.17
CA GLN A 244 22.73 -15.37 5.18
C GLN A 244 21.28 -15.87 5.11
N ARG A 245 20.31 -14.97 4.88
CA ARG A 245 18.89 -15.34 4.76
C ARG A 245 18.62 -16.18 3.51
N LEU A 246 19.24 -15.85 2.37
CA LEU A 246 19.14 -16.65 1.15
C LEU A 246 19.81 -18.02 1.30
N GLU A 247 20.99 -18.08 1.91
CA GLU A 247 21.71 -19.33 2.20
C GLU A 247 20.93 -20.21 3.18
N ALA A 248 20.32 -19.62 4.22
CA ALA A 248 19.46 -20.33 5.16
C ALA A 248 18.19 -20.90 4.48
N ALA A 249 17.68 -20.22 3.44
CA ALA A 249 16.62 -20.72 2.59
C ALA A 249 17.12 -21.79 1.57
N GLY A 250 18.42 -22.10 1.56
CA GLY A 250 19.02 -23.14 0.73
C GLY A 250 19.51 -22.67 -0.65
N PHE A 251 19.68 -21.36 -0.86
CA PHE A 251 20.21 -20.82 -2.11
C PHE A 251 21.72 -20.60 -2.06
N GLU A 252 22.41 -20.88 -3.16
CA GLU A 252 23.79 -20.45 -3.40
C GLU A 252 23.78 -19.03 -3.99
N VAL A 253 24.34 -18.05 -3.27
CA VAL A 253 24.40 -16.66 -3.73
C VAL A 253 25.69 -16.42 -4.51
N ARG A 254 25.57 -15.99 -5.77
CA ARG A 254 26.69 -15.58 -6.62
C ARG A 254 26.62 -14.09 -6.95
N GLN A 255 27.51 -13.31 -6.35
CA GLN A 255 27.60 -11.87 -6.60
C GLN A 255 28.56 -11.57 -7.77
N THR A 256 28.16 -10.68 -8.67
CA THR A 256 29.00 -10.16 -9.76
C THR A 256 28.76 -8.65 -9.93
N PRO A 257 29.80 -7.80 -9.95
CA PRO A 257 29.59 -6.36 -10.03
C PRO A 257 28.93 -5.98 -11.36
N LEU A 258 27.84 -5.21 -11.29
CA LEU A 258 27.07 -4.72 -12.45
C LEU A 258 26.85 -3.20 -12.37
N THR A 259 27.72 -2.49 -11.66
CA THR A 259 27.56 -1.07 -11.33
C THR A 259 27.45 -0.13 -12.53
N GLU A 260 28.01 -0.50 -13.68
CA GLU A 260 27.88 0.30 -14.91
C GLU A 260 26.48 0.23 -15.51
N PHE A 261 25.77 -0.88 -15.31
CA PHE A 261 24.37 -1.06 -15.74
C PHE A 261 23.38 -0.44 -14.75
N LEU A 262 23.73 -0.38 -13.46
CA LEU A 262 22.96 0.35 -12.46
C LEU A 262 22.81 1.85 -12.81
N LYS A 263 23.76 2.43 -13.54
CA LYS A 263 23.68 3.82 -14.04
C LYS A 263 22.53 4.03 -15.04
N ALA A 264 22.11 2.97 -15.73
CA ALA A 264 20.94 2.98 -16.61
C ALA A 264 19.67 2.45 -15.92
N GLY A 265 19.77 2.04 -14.64
CA GLY A 265 18.64 1.49 -13.88
C GLY A 265 18.41 -0.01 -14.06
N GLY A 266 19.41 -0.79 -14.47
CA GLY A 266 19.29 -2.24 -14.62
C GLY A 266 20.42 -3.03 -13.96
N ALA A 267 20.18 -4.31 -13.66
CA ALA A 267 21.21 -5.21 -13.14
C ALA A 267 21.10 -6.62 -13.76
N ALA A 268 21.27 -7.69 -12.97
CA ALA A 268 21.46 -9.04 -13.50
C ALA A 268 20.22 -9.54 -14.25
N LYS A 269 19.03 -9.42 -13.63
CA LYS A 269 17.78 -9.85 -14.26
C LYS A 269 17.47 -9.05 -15.51
N CYS A 270 17.61 -7.72 -15.50
CA CYS A 270 17.32 -6.88 -16.66
C CYS A 270 18.15 -7.28 -17.90
N LEU A 271 19.40 -7.71 -17.69
CA LEU A 271 20.32 -8.12 -18.76
C LEU A 271 20.01 -9.51 -19.35
N THR A 272 18.98 -10.21 -18.82
CA THR A 272 18.67 -11.59 -19.19
C THR A 272 17.18 -11.80 -19.40
N LEU A 273 16.80 -12.56 -20.41
CA LEU A 273 15.44 -13.07 -20.58
C LEU A 273 15.45 -14.58 -20.63
N ARG A 274 14.77 -15.25 -19.70
CA ARG A 274 14.58 -16.70 -19.78
C ARG A 274 13.56 -17.01 -20.87
N VAL A 275 13.94 -17.82 -21.86
CA VAL A 275 13.09 -18.16 -23.02
C VAL A 275 12.53 -19.58 -22.97
N THR A 276 12.87 -20.33 -21.91
CA THR A 276 12.34 -21.66 -21.59
C THR A 276 11.54 -21.60 -20.29
N GLU A 277 10.31 -21.11 -20.39
CA GLU A 277 9.35 -21.05 -19.30
C GLU A 277 8.18 -21.98 -19.59
N THR A 278 7.67 -22.64 -18.55
CA THR A 278 6.58 -23.62 -18.64
C THR A 278 5.52 -23.31 -17.60
N LEU A 279 4.25 -23.53 -17.94
CA LEU A 279 3.14 -23.41 -16.99
C LEU A 279 2.88 -24.77 -16.31
N SER A 280 2.42 -24.71 -15.07
CA SER A 280 1.89 -25.89 -14.39
C SER A 280 0.47 -26.18 -14.88
N PRO A 281 0.11 -27.44 -15.17
CA PRO A 281 -1.25 -27.81 -15.53
C PRO A 281 -2.17 -27.80 -14.29
N SER A 282 -2.62 -26.63 -13.84
CA SER A 282 -3.68 -26.51 -12.83
C SER A 282 -4.35 -25.12 -12.77
N HIS A 283 -5.69 -25.15 -12.76
CA HIS A 283 -6.69 -24.10 -12.50
C HIS A 283 -6.57 -22.77 -13.27
N HIS A 284 -7.24 -22.74 -14.42
CA HIS A 284 -7.67 -21.50 -15.08
C HIS A 284 -8.78 -20.86 -14.25
N ASP A 285 -8.55 -19.63 -13.75
CA ASP A 285 -9.63 -18.70 -13.44
C ASP A 285 -9.17 -17.26 -13.66
N GLY A 286 -9.16 -16.86 -14.94
CA GLY A 286 -9.44 -15.50 -15.38
C GLY A 286 -8.50 -14.37 -14.95
N VAL A 287 -8.85 -13.18 -15.44
CA VAL A 287 -8.18 -11.92 -15.13
C VAL A 287 -9.00 -11.22 -14.05
N THR A 288 -8.36 -10.74 -12.97
CA THR A 288 -9.08 -10.03 -11.89
C THR A 288 -9.49 -8.60 -12.27
N ILE A 289 -9.02 -8.11 -13.42
CA ILE A 289 -9.26 -6.75 -13.88
C ILE A 289 -10.71 -6.59 -14.33
N GLU A 290 -11.38 -5.60 -13.75
CA GLU A 290 -12.69 -5.14 -14.20
C GLU A 290 -12.56 -3.90 -15.07
N SER A 291 -13.42 -3.79 -16.08
CA SER A 291 -13.60 -2.55 -16.84
C SER A 291 -15.06 -2.10 -16.84
N ARG A 292 -15.30 -0.80 -16.64
CA ARG A 292 -16.64 -0.18 -16.73
C ARG A 292 -16.57 1.08 -17.57
N VAL A 293 -17.60 1.37 -18.35
CA VAL A 293 -17.71 2.64 -19.10
C VAL A 293 -18.61 3.59 -18.33
N ILE A 294 -18.08 4.77 -18.02
CA ILE A 294 -18.82 5.86 -17.38
C ILE A 294 -19.11 6.99 -18.36
N GLN A 295 -20.09 7.82 -18.02
CA GLN A 295 -20.39 9.07 -18.69
C GLN A 295 -20.30 10.24 -17.71
N MET A 296 -19.79 11.36 -18.20
CA MET A 296 -19.74 12.62 -17.48
C MET A 296 -20.31 13.73 -18.37
N THR A 297 -21.10 14.63 -17.79
CA THR A 297 -21.63 15.82 -18.47
C THR A 297 -21.43 17.05 -17.59
N GLY A 298 -20.93 18.14 -18.16
CA GLY A 298 -20.76 19.40 -17.44
C GLY A 298 -19.74 20.34 -18.08
N HIS A 299 -19.23 21.30 -17.32
CA HIS A 299 -18.11 22.14 -17.75
C HIS A 299 -16.77 21.40 -17.56
N LEU A 300 -16.57 20.32 -18.33
CA LEU A 300 -15.50 19.35 -18.09
C LEU A 300 -14.09 19.95 -18.11
N LEU A 301 -13.81 20.86 -19.04
CA LEU A 301 -12.52 21.55 -19.16
C LEU A 301 -12.41 22.75 -18.22
N ASP A 302 -13.40 23.66 -18.25
CA ASP A 302 -13.33 24.93 -17.52
C ASP A 302 -13.31 24.76 -16.00
N ALA A 303 -14.01 23.75 -15.48
CA ALA A 303 -14.06 23.44 -14.06
C ALA A 303 -13.05 22.34 -13.65
N GLY A 304 -12.24 21.84 -14.59
CA GLY A 304 -11.27 20.76 -14.35
C GLY A 304 -11.91 19.45 -13.88
N LEU A 305 -13.21 19.24 -14.13
CA LEU A 305 -13.93 18.05 -13.64
C LEU A 305 -13.39 16.76 -14.26
N ILE A 306 -13.03 16.80 -15.55
CA ILE A 306 -12.45 15.62 -16.19
C ILE A 306 -11.08 15.29 -15.58
N ASN A 307 -10.20 16.28 -15.39
CA ASN A 307 -8.89 16.05 -14.79
C ASN A 307 -9.03 15.45 -13.39
N ARG A 308 -9.87 16.04 -12.53
CA ARG A 308 -10.15 15.50 -11.19
C ARG A 308 -10.67 14.06 -11.21
N ALA A 309 -11.51 13.71 -12.18
CA ALA A 309 -12.01 12.34 -12.31
C ALA A 309 -10.92 11.36 -12.75
N LEU A 310 -10.06 11.76 -13.69
CA LEU A 310 -8.93 10.95 -14.15
C LEU A 310 -7.89 10.77 -13.04
N ASP A 311 -7.58 11.83 -12.28
CA ASP A 311 -6.67 11.78 -11.13
C ASP A 311 -7.17 10.80 -10.07
N VAL A 312 -8.47 10.84 -9.75
CA VAL A 312 -9.11 9.89 -8.81
C VAL A 312 -8.93 8.44 -9.25
N VAL A 313 -9.09 8.16 -10.55
CA VAL A 313 -8.92 6.79 -11.07
C VAL A 313 -7.48 6.32 -10.89
N VAL A 314 -6.51 7.13 -11.28
CA VAL A 314 -5.09 6.78 -11.20
C VAL A 314 -4.64 6.67 -9.75
N ASP A 315 -5.00 7.62 -8.90
CA ASP A 315 -4.64 7.61 -7.47
C ASP A 315 -5.17 6.36 -6.77
N ALA A 316 -6.35 5.87 -7.18
CA ALA A 316 -6.99 4.68 -6.61
C ALA A 316 -6.33 3.37 -7.06
N GLY A 317 -5.41 3.45 -8.03
CA GLY A 317 -4.75 2.30 -8.63
C GLY A 317 -5.48 1.74 -9.84
N GLY A 318 -6.43 2.46 -10.43
CA GLY A 318 -7.02 2.14 -11.72
C GLY A 318 -6.25 2.75 -12.90
N SER A 319 -6.73 2.45 -14.10
CA SER A 319 -6.33 3.10 -15.37
C SER A 319 -7.58 3.53 -16.13
N PHE A 320 -7.42 4.35 -17.17
CA PHE A 320 -8.53 4.87 -17.94
C PHE A 320 -8.22 5.00 -19.43
N GLN A 321 -9.27 4.97 -20.24
CA GLN A 321 -9.24 5.33 -21.65
C GLN A 321 -10.42 6.25 -21.98
N VAL A 322 -10.16 7.45 -22.48
CA VAL A 322 -11.21 8.35 -22.96
C VAL A 322 -11.67 7.86 -24.34
N LEU A 323 -12.88 7.33 -24.41
CA LEU A 323 -13.45 6.74 -25.64
C LEU A 323 -14.03 7.81 -26.57
N GLU A 324 -14.68 8.82 -25.99
CA GLU A 324 -15.34 9.89 -26.73
C GLU A 324 -15.35 11.17 -25.91
N PHE A 325 -15.02 12.31 -26.53
CA PHE A 325 -15.15 13.63 -25.93
C PHE A 325 -15.89 14.57 -26.88
N ARG A 326 -17.06 15.06 -26.46
CA ARG A 326 -17.89 16.03 -27.20
C ARG A 326 -17.80 17.39 -26.52
N LEU A 327 -17.08 18.30 -27.17
CA LEU A 327 -16.93 19.68 -26.70
C LEU A 327 -18.23 20.48 -26.91
N GLY A 328 -18.62 21.24 -25.90
CA GLY A 328 -19.73 22.20 -26.00
C GLY A 328 -19.48 23.24 -27.09
N THR A 329 -20.54 23.65 -27.82
CA THR A 329 -20.42 24.56 -28.97
C THR A 329 -20.07 26.01 -28.59
N GLN A 330 -20.45 26.43 -27.39
CA GLN A 330 -20.19 27.76 -26.83
C GLN A 330 -19.59 27.63 -25.43
N ARG A 331 -18.99 28.70 -24.91
CA ARG A 331 -18.37 28.72 -23.56
C ARG A 331 -19.27 28.23 -22.43
N HIS A 332 -20.58 28.47 -22.54
CA HIS A 332 -21.56 28.07 -21.53
C HIS A 332 -22.25 26.73 -21.84
N SER A 333 -21.92 26.10 -22.96
CA SER A 333 -22.43 24.77 -23.30
C SER A 333 -21.72 23.71 -22.47
N THR A 334 -22.46 22.69 -22.05
CA THR A 334 -21.88 21.53 -21.39
C THR A 334 -21.15 20.66 -22.41
N SER A 335 -20.03 20.07 -21.96
CA SER A 335 -19.30 19.02 -22.69
C SER A 335 -19.68 17.66 -22.13
N GLN A 336 -19.48 16.61 -22.94
CA GLN A 336 -19.75 15.22 -22.56
C GLN A 336 -18.52 14.36 -22.81
N ALA A 337 -18.25 13.44 -21.91
CA ALA A 337 -17.17 12.45 -22.07
C ALA A 337 -17.68 11.04 -21.78
N LYS A 338 -17.22 10.06 -22.56
CA LYS A 338 -17.30 8.64 -22.26
C LYS A 338 -15.91 8.13 -21.94
N ILE A 339 -15.77 7.50 -20.77
CA ILE A 339 -14.47 7.07 -20.26
C ILE A 339 -14.59 5.62 -19.85
N ARG A 340 -13.73 4.75 -20.37
CA ARG A 340 -13.55 3.40 -19.88
C ARG A 340 -12.60 3.45 -18.70
N ILE A 341 -13.04 2.94 -17.56
CA ILE A 341 -12.26 2.80 -16.33
C ILE A 341 -11.88 1.33 -16.19
N SER A 342 -10.65 1.06 -15.82
CA SER A 342 -10.14 -0.27 -15.52
C SER A 342 -9.55 -0.31 -14.11
N ALA A 343 -9.77 -1.40 -13.38
CA ALA A 343 -9.27 -1.57 -12.02
C ALA A 343 -8.74 -3.00 -11.80
N PRO A 344 -7.70 -3.20 -10.98
CA PRO A 344 -7.08 -4.52 -10.77
C PRO A 344 -7.96 -5.54 -10.05
N SER A 345 -9.06 -5.09 -9.43
CA SER A 345 -10.08 -5.93 -8.79
C SER A 345 -11.42 -5.21 -8.65
N ALA A 346 -12.47 -5.99 -8.38
CA ALA A 346 -13.80 -5.51 -8.02
C ALA A 346 -13.77 -4.52 -6.83
N ALA A 347 -12.93 -4.76 -5.83
CA ALA A 347 -12.80 -3.90 -4.66
C ALA A 347 -12.28 -2.50 -5.04
N ILE A 348 -11.24 -2.42 -5.87
CA ILE A 348 -10.70 -1.14 -6.35
C ILE A 348 -11.69 -0.48 -7.32
N MET A 349 -12.38 -1.25 -8.17
CA MET A 349 -13.45 -0.72 -9.04
C MET A 349 -14.55 -0.06 -8.22
N GLY A 350 -15.05 -0.70 -7.16
CA GLY A 350 -16.06 -0.15 -6.26
C GLY A 350 -15.62 1.17 -5.61
N THR A 351 -14.36 1.24 -5.18
CA THR A 351 -13.73 2.45 -4.66
C THR A 351 -13.73 3.59 -5.69
N ILE A 352 -13.22 3.34 -6.89
CA ILE A 352 -13.15 4.32 -7.98
C ILE A 352 -14.55 4.81 -8.35
N MET A 353 -15.49 3.88 -8.55
CA MET A 353 -16.86 4.20 -8.94
C MET A 353 -17.57 5.05 -7.90
N GLY A 354 -17.42 4.73 -6.61
CA GLY A 354 -18.01 5.53 -5.52
C GLY A 354 -17.60 7.00 -5.60
N GLN A 355 -16.33 7.28 -5.89
CA GLN A 355 -15.82 8.65 -5.99
C GLN A 355 -16.16 9.34 -7.31
N LEU A 356 -16.14 8.60 -8.42
CA LEU A 356 -16.56 9.14 -9.71
C LEU A 356 -18.03 9.58 -9.66
N ILE A 357 -18.88 8.84 -8.96
CA ILE A 357 -20.29 9.22 -8.71
C ILE A 357 -20.36 10.55 -7.95
N GLU A 358 -19.51 10.78 -6.94
CA GLU A 358 -19.44 12.07 -6.22
C GLU A 358 -19.01 13.25 -7.11
N ILE A 359 -18.25 12.99 -8.19
CA ILE A 359 -17.86 14.02 -9.17
C ILE A 359 -18.94 14.21 -10.25
N GLY A 360 -20.02 13.42 -10.19
CA GLY A 360 -21.15 13.48 -11.12
C GLY A 360 -21.02 12.56 -12.34
N ALA A 361 -20.15 11.54 -12.28
CA ALA A 361 -20.16 10.47 -13.26
C ALA A 361 -21.36 9.54 -13.05
N TYR A 362 -21.85 8.95 -14.13
CA TYR A 362 -22.92 7.97 -14.08
C TYR A 362 -22.67 6.82 -15.07
N LEU A 363 -23.25 5.66 -14.77
CA LEU A 363 -23.20 4.50 -15.66
C LEU A 363 -24.28 4.59 -16.75
N PRO A 364 -23.98 4.26 -18.03
CA PRO A 364 -24.96 4.24 -19.11
C PRO A 364 -26.07 3.22 -18.88
N GLU A 365 -25.72 2.05 -18.35
CA GLU A 365 -26.67 1.02 -17.92
C GLU A 365 -26.97 1.22 -16.44
N VAL A 366 -28.11 1.82 -16.17
CA VAL A 366 -28.55 2.03 -14.79
C VAL A 366 -29.12 0.70 -14.29
N GLN A 367 -28.55 0.16 -13.22
CA GLN A 367 -29.08 -1.00 -12.49
C GLN A 367 -29.77 -0.54 -11.19
N ASP A 368 -30.56 -1.42 -10.58
CA ASP A 368 -31.12 -1.18 -9.25
C ASP A 368 -30.05 -1.44 -8.18
N ALA A 369 -30.16 -0.74 -7.05
CA ALA A 369 -29.24 -0.92 -5.94
C ALA A 369 -29.39 -2.30 -5.31
N GLN A 370 -28.25 -2.88 -4.95
CA GLN A 370 -28.20 -4.17 -4.26
C GLN A 370 -28.59 -4.00 -2.79
N LEU A 371 -29.42 -4.89 -2.27
CA LEU A 371 -29.95 -4.82 -0.91
C LEU A 371 -29.70 -6.11 -0.14
N GLU A 372 -28.94 -6.03 0.94
CA GLU A 372 -28.72 -7.14 1.87
C GLU A 372 -29.45 -6.92 3.20
N SER A 373 -29.77 -8.02 3.89
CA SER A 373 -30.45 -7.97 5.18
C SER A 373 -29.46 -7.89 6.33
N VAL A 374 -29.71 -6.99 7.28
CA VAL A 374 -29.01 -6.96 8.57
C VAL A 374 -29.31 -8.25 9.35
N THR A 375 -28.26 -8.96 9.74
CA THR A 375 -28.34 -10.23 10.49
C THR A 375 -28.03 -10.07 11.98
N LEU A 376 -27.43 -8.95 12.38
CA LEU A 376 -27.07 -8.63 13.76
C LEU A 376 -27.39 -7.16 14.05
N ASP A 377 -28.03 -6.89 15.18
CA ASP A 377 -28.35 -5.52 15.62
C ASP A 377 -27.07 -4.67 15.70
N GLY A 378 -27.12 -3.47 15.14
CA GLY A 378 -26.02 -2.52 15.17
C GLY A 378 -24.85 -2.84 14.23
N VAL A 379 -25.02 -3.76 13.27
CA VAL A 379 -23.99 -4.21 12.32
C VAL A 379 -24.56 -4.23 10.90
N ALA A 380 -23.89 -3.53 9.97
CA ALA A 380 -24.25 -3.54 8.57
C ALA A 380 -23.75 -4.82 7.86
N PRO A 381 -24.41 -5.23 6.75
CA PRO A 381 -23.89 -6.26 5.85
C PRO A 381 -22.50 -5.92 5.30
N ASP A 382 -21.83 -6.92 4.72
CA ASP A 382 -20.55 -6.66 4.05
C ASP A 382 -20.74 -5.75 2.84
N ASP A 383 -19.74 -4.92 2.57
CA ASP A 383 -19.74 -3.95 1.47
C ASP A 383 -20.91 -2.95 1.46
N PHE A 384 -21.47 -2.62 2.63
CA PHE A 384 -22.48 -1.57 2.74
C PHE A 384 -21.96 -0.23 2.16
N TYR A 385 -22.88 0.49 1.50
CA TYR A 385 -22.59 1.82 1.01
C TYR A 385 -22.45 2.81 2.16
N VAL A 386 -21.33 3.55 2.20
CA VAL A 386 -21.07 4.57 3.21
C VAL A 386 -21.59 5.90 2.69
N THR A 387 -22.55 6.50 3.39
CA THR A 387 -23.15 7.77 3.00
C THR A 387 -22.18 8.94 3.16
N ASN A 388 -22.37 9.98 2.35
CA ASN A 388 -21.67 11.25 2.47
C ASN A 388 -22.63 12.38 2.91
N ILE A 389 -22.19 13.63 2.85
CA ILE A 389 -22.99 14.78 3.26
C ILE A 389 -24.04 15.20 2.21
N PHE A 390 -23.93 14.72 0.97
CA PHE A 390 -24.72 15.21 -0.15
C PHE A 390 -26.08 14.51 -0.26
N PRO A 391 -27.12 15.22 -0.75
CA PRO A 391 -28.40 14.58 -1.05
C PRO A 391 -28.20 13.41 -2.00
N THR A 392 -28.55 12.22 -1.52
CA THR A 392 -28.35 10.96 -2.26
C THR A 392 -29.69 10.39 -2.70
N GLU A 393 -29.75 9.84 -3.91
CA GLU A 393 -30.88 9.08 -4.42
C GLU A 393 -30.43 7.65 -4.73
N VAL A 394 -31.30 6.69 -4.41
CA VAL A 394 -31.06 5.25 -4.62
C VAL A 394 -32.14 4.70 -5.54
N ARG A 395 -31.76 3.87 -6.50
CA ARG A 395 -32.67 3.29 -7.48
C ARG A 395 -33.17 1.92 -7.02
N ILE A 396 -34.48 1.80 -6.84
CA ILE A 396 -35.15 0.58 -6.40
C ILE A 396 -36.31 0.28 -7.34
N HIS A 397 -36.36 -0.93 -7.90
CA HIS A 397 -37.38 -1.37 -8.87
C HIS A 397 -37.55 -0.38 -10.04
N GLY A 398 -36.43 0.09 -10.58
CA GLY A 398 -36.37 1.05 -11.68
C GLY A 398 -36.64 2.50 -11.31
N ARG A 399 -37.02 2.82 -10.07
CA ARG A 399 -37.37 4.18 -9.60
C ARG A 399 -36.30 4.78 -8.69
N TRP A 400 -35.98 6.05 -8.90
CA TRP A 400 -35.08 6.80 -8.01
C TRP A 400 -35.85 7.31 -6.78
N VAL A 401 -35.37 6.92 -5.60
CA VAL A 401 -35.92 7.28 -4.30
C VAL A 401 -34.90 8.14 -3.56
N ARG A 402 -35.33 9.30 -3.07
CA ARG A 402 -34.44 10.19 -2.31
C ARG A 402 -34.22 9.65 -0.89
N CYS A 403 -32.96 9.63 -0.47
CA CYS A 403 -32.58 9.25 0.89
C CYS A 403 -32.94 10.37 1.87
N ASP A 404 -33.74 10.03 2.89
CA ASP A 404 -34.08 10.94 3.98
C ASP A 404 -33.05 10.86 5.13
N ARG A 405 -33.01 11.90 5.98
CA ARG A 405 -32.11 12.05 7.13
C ARG A 405 -30.61 11.94 6.79
N GLN A 406 -30.22 12.45 5.62
CA GLN A 406 -28.85 12.38 5.12
C GLN A 406 -27.82 12.84 6.16
N ARG A 407 -26.82 12.00 6.41
CA ARG A 407 -25.62 12.27 7.20
C ARG A 407 -24.45 11.50 6.58
N MET A 408 -23.23 11.98 6.76
CA MET A 408 -22.04 11.17 6.45
C MET A 408 -21.86 10.00 7.42
N ASP A 409 -21.10 9.00 7.00
CA ASP A 409 -20.65 7.86 7.81
C ASP A 409 -21.81 7.00 8.34
N GLY A 410 -22.88 6.92 7.55
CA GLY A 410 -24.04 6.07 7.77
C GLY A 410 -24.21 5.00 6.69
N ALA A 411 -25.24 4.18 6.86
CA ALA A 411 -25.74 3.23 5.88
C ALA A 411 -27.12 3.67 5.39
N ILE A 412 -27.53 3.22 4.20
CA ILE A 412 -28.88 3.50 3.66
C ILE A 412 -29.77 2.29 3.87
N ILE A 413 -30.85 2.46 4.63
CA ILE A 413 -31.91 1.47 4.80
C ILE A 413 -32.98 1.73 3.74
N VAL A 414 -33.46 0.66 3.10
CA VAL A 414 -34.61 0.68 2.20
C VAL A 414 -35.76 -0.09 2.82
N GLN A 415 -36.90 0.58 2.97
CA GLN A 415 -38.13 -0.02 3.47
C GLN A 415 -39.19 0.01 2.38
N SER A 416 -39.94 -1.09 2.26
CA SER A 416 -41.13 -1.14 1.40
C SER A 416 -42.34 -1.46 2.26
N GLN A 417 -43.31 -0.54 2.29
CA GLN A 417 -44.63 -0.74 2.91
C GLN A 417 -45.69 -0.34 1.89
N ASP A 418 -46.69 -1.21 1.70
CA ASP A 418 -47.85 -0.97 0.83
C ASP A 418 -47.52 -0.51 -0.61
N GLY A 419 -46.36 -0.93 -1.14
CA GLY A 419 -45.89 -0.59 -2.48
C GLY A 419 -45.18 0.77 -2.59
N GLU A 420 -45.11 1.56 -1.52
CA GLU A 420 -44.23 2.72 -1.43
C GLU A 420 -42.85 2.29 -0.91
N VAL A 421 -41.81 2.84 -1.52
CA VAL A 421 -40.42 2.58 -1.16
C VAL A 421 -39.84 3.85 -0.55
N ALA A 422 -39.32 3.72 0.67
CA ALA A 422 -38.61 4.79 1.37
C ALA A 422 -37.14 4.40 1.55
N ALA A 423 -36.24 5.36 1.33
CA ALA A 423 -34.82 5.23 1.62
C ALA A 423 -34.45 6.17 2.76
N THR A 424 -33.71 5.70 3.75
CA THR A 424 -33.36 6.50 4.93
C THR A 424 -31.94 6.20 5.40
N CYS A 425 -31.18 7.26 5.67
CA CYS A 425 -29.85 7.16 6.25
C CYS A 425 -29.96 6.79 7.74
N SER A 426 -29.13 5.84 8.18
CA SER A 426 -29.04 5.37 9.56
C SER A 426 -27.59 5.14 9.97
N LEU A 427 -27.30 5.25 11.26
CA LEU A 427 -25.98 4.94 11.79
C LEU A 427 -25.85 3.45 12.08
N LEU A 428 -24.62 2.94 12.04
CA LEU A 428 -24.36 1.50 12.22
C LEU A 428 -25.04 0.95 13.47
N ARG A 429 -24.88 1.61 14.62
CA ARG A 429 -25.47 1.21 15.90
C ARG A 429 -27.01 1.20 15.94
N ASP A 430 -27.67 1.89 15.01
CA ASP A 430 -29.13 2.04 14.97
C ASP A 430 -29.79 1.02 14.03
N LEU A 431 -29.00 0.23 13.28
CA LEU A 431 -29.48 -0.84 12.41
C LEU A 431 -30.11 -1.98 13.23
N ARG A 432 -31.20 -2.55 12.72
CA ARG A 432 -31.94 -3.67 13.33
C ARG A 432 -31.96 -4.89 12.44
N VAL A 433 -31.99 -6.07 13.05
CA VAL A 433 -32.18 -7.33 12.32
C VAL A 433 -33.41 -7.23 11.41
N GLY A 434 -33.21 -7.56 10.13
CA GLY A 434 -34.24 -7.50 9.09
C GLY A 434 -34.25 -6.21 8.26
N ASP A 435 -33.57 -5.14 8.69
CA ASP A 435 -33.36 -3.95 7.86
C ASP A 435 -32.68 -4.33 6.54
N ARG A 436 -33.18 -3.80 5.42
CA ARG A 436 -32.56 -3.97 4.09
C ARG A 436 -31.61 -2.80 3.84
N VAL A 437 -30.32 -3.07 3.78
CA VAL A 437 -29.26 -2.07 3.63
C VAL A 437 -28.69 -2.11 2.22
N VAL A 438 -28.43 -0.93 1.65
CA VAL A 438 -27.77 -0.80 0.35
C VAL A 438 -26.31 -1.25 0.44
N VAL A 439 -25.91 -2.17 -0.43
CA VAL A 439 -24.53 -2.65 -0.60
C VAL A 439 -24.02 -2.35 -2.00
N GLY A 440 -22.70 -2.32 -2.16
CA GLY A 440 -22.07 -1.98 -3.43
C GLY A 440 -22.24 -0.51 -3.80
N VAL A 441 -22.13 -0.23 -5.10
CA VAL A 441 -22.18 1.13 -5.67
C VAL A 441 -23.21 1.28 -6.78
N GLU A 442 -23.87 0.21 -7.19
CA GLU A 442 -24.89 0.26 -8.23
C GLU A 442 -26.15 0.99 -7.77
N GLY A 443 -26.81 1.71 -8.68
CA GLY A 443 -28.09 2.33 -8.40
C GLY A 443 -28.03 3.50 -7.41
N ILE A 444 -26.89 4.15 -7.25
CA ILE A 444 -26.71 5.30 -6.35
C ILE A 444 -26.30 6.53 -7.16
N ARG A 445 -26.87 7.70 -6.85
CA ARG A 445 -26.41 8.99 -7.39
C ARG A 445 -26.51 10.10 -6.37
N THR A 446 -25.59 11.04 -6.43
CA THR A 446 -25.61 12.27 -5.62
C THR A 446 -26.14 13.43 -6.44
N ALA A 447 -27.08 14.18 -5.87
CA ALA A 447 -27.58 15.40 -6.49
C ALA A 447 -26.74 16.58 -6.05
N HIS A 448 -25.77 16.98 -6.88
CA HIS A 448 -25.05 18.23 -6.71
C HIS A 448 -25.88 19.36 -7.32
N ARG A 449 -26.19 20.40 -6.54
CA ARG A 449 -26.57 21.68 -7.16
C ARG A 449 -25.34 22.21 -7.90
N PRO A 450 -25.45 22.68 -9.15
CA PRO A 450 -24.33 23.35 -9.80
C PRO A 450 -23.99 24.61 -8.99
N GLU A 451 -22.93 24.55 -8.20
CA GLU A 451 -22.49 25.70 -7.42
C GLU A 451 -21.87 26.75 -8.36
N GLN A 452 -22.24 28.01 -8.10
CA GLN A 452 -21.58 29.17 -8.66
C GLN A 452 -20.13 29.20 -8.19
N ARG A 453 -19.22 29.44 -9.14
CA ARG A 453 -17.79 29.68 -8.97
C ARG A 453 -17.41 30.22 -7.59
N GLU A 454 -16.77 29.40 -6.77
CA GLU A 454 -15.78 29.89 -5.80
C GLU A 454 -14.39 29.67 -6.37
N LYS A 455 -13.76 30.77 -6.78
CA LYS A 455 -12.29 30.82 -6.92
C LYS A 455 -11.72 30.65 -5.51
N LYS A 456 -11.10 29.52 -5.21
CA LYS A 456 -10.09 29.50 -4.17
C LYS A 456 -8.84 30.14 -4.75
N GLU A 457 -8.53 31.34 -4.27
CA GLU A 457 -7.21 31.94 -4.43
C GLU A 457 -6.17 31.06 -3.72
N GLU A 458 -5.12 30.72 -4.43
CA GLU A 458 -3.93 30.08 -3.91
C GLU A 458 -3.11 31.16 -3.18
N PHE A 459 -3.39 31.37 -1.90
CA PHE A 459 -2.57 32.22 -1.03
C PHE A 459 -2.55 31.66 0.39
N SER A 460 -1.41 31.06 0.76
CA SER A 460 -1.11 30.65 2.13
C SER A 460 0.07 31.50 2.62
N PHE A 461 -0.18 32.36 3.60
CA PHE A 461 0.86 32.99 4.40
C PHE A 461 0.89 32.36 5.79
N MET A 462 2.10 32.30 6.35
CA MET A 462 2.44 31.97 7.75
C MET A 462 2.84 30.51 8.01
N GLY A 463 4.02 30.15 7.51
CA GLY A 463 4.90 29.21 8.21
C GLY A 463 5.31 29.81 9.55
N ALA A 464 4.46 29.63 10.56
CA ALA A 464 4.82 29.90 11.94
C ALA A 464 5.63 28.71 12.46
N GLY A 465 6.95 28.77 12.24
CA GLY A 465 7.89 27.93 12.95
C GLY A 465 7.79 28.20 14.45
N VAL A 466 7.21 27.26 15.18
CA VAL A 466 7.37 27.22 16.64
C VAL A 466 8.74 26.60 16.91
N SER A 467 9.65 27.42 17.42
CA SER A 467 11.04 27.08 17.73
C SER A 467 11.13 25.95 18.77
N SER A 468 11.87 24.89 18.43
CA SER A 468 12.15 23.70 19.24
C SER A 468 13.52 23.79 19.94
N GLU A 469 13.89 24.95 20.50
CA GLU A 469 15.23 25.25 21.05
C GLU A 469 15.66 24.44 22.32
N ARG A 470 15.14 23.23 22.51
CA ARG A 470 15.68 22.22 23.42
C ARG A 470 15.98 20.94 22.65
N ARG A 471 17.13 20.31 22.92
CA ARG A 471 17.53 19.04 22.29
C ARG A 471 16.56 17.93 22.71
N VAL A 472 15.57 17.64 21.87
CA VAL A 472 14.62 16.53 22.03
C VAL A 472 15.38 15.22 22.32
N GLU A 473 16.50 15.00 21.65
CA GLU A 473 17.40 13.85 21.85
C GLU A 473 17.82 13.63 23.31
N LEU A 474 18.27 14.68 24.01
CA LEU A 474 18.71 14.55 25.41
C LEU A 474 17.55 14.16 26.34
N ILE A 475 16.35 14.68 26.06
CA ILE A 475 15.16 14.34 26.83
C ILE A 475 14.75 12.89 26.54
N VAL A 476 14.81 12.46 25.27
CA VAL A 476 14.57 11.07 24.87
C VAL A 476 15.55 10.12 25.55
N GLU A 477 16.84 10.46 25.63
CA GLU A 477 17.85 9.66 26.34
C GLU A 477 17.50 9.47 27.82
N GLN A 478 17.09 10.56 28.49
CA GLN A 478 16.67 10.50 29.89
C GLN A 478 15.43 9.61 30.07
N ILE A 479 14.40 9.81 29.24
CA ILE A 479 13.16 9.03 29.30
C ILE A 479 13.43 7.55 29.00
N ALA A 480 14.25 7.24 27.99
CA ALA A 480 14.63 5.87 27.66
C ALA A 480 15.29 5.16 28.84
N TRP A 481 16.23 5.84 29.50
CA TRP A 481 16.91 5.31 30.67
C TRP A 481 15.94 5.09 31.85
N GLU A 482 15.06 6.06 32.13
CA GLU A 482 14.03 5.95 33.18
C GLU A 482 13.07 4.78 32.90
N LEU A 483 12.53 4.66 31.68
CA LEU A 483 11.61 3.59 31.31
C LEU A 483 12.25 2.20 31.46
N ARG A 484 13.52 2.06 31.07
CA ARG A 484 14.27 0.83 31.29
C ARG A 484 14.40 0.52 32.78
N GLN A 485 14.77 1.48 33.61
CA GLN A 485 14.88 1.25 35.06
C GLN A 485 13.55 0.85 35.70
N VAL A 486 12.46 1.48 35.27
CA VAL A 486 11.11 1.15 35.74
C VAL A 486 10.74 -0.28 35.34
N ARG A 487 10.99 -0.68 34.09
CA ARG A 487 10.79 -2.06 33.63
C ARG A 487 11.65 -3.05 34.44
N ASP A 488 12.94 -2.79 34.56
CA ASP A 488 13.92 -3.71 35.17
C ASP A 488 13.65 -3.93 36.67
N ARG A 489 13.05 -2.94 37.36
CA ARG A 489 12.62 -3.07 38.78
C ARG A 489 11.19 -3.60 38.96
N GLY A 490 10.49 -3.94 37.87
CA GLY A 490 9.09 -4.40 37.91
C GLY A 490 8.08 -3.30 38.27
N GLY A 491 8.42 -2.05 37.97
CA GLY A 491 7.51 -0.90 38.13
C GLY A 491 6.43 -0.84 37.05
N ARG A 492 5.60 0.21 37.10
CA ARG A 492 4.41 0.36 36.26
C ARG A 492 4.46 1.64 35.43
N THR A 493 4.47 1.48 34.11
CA THR A 493 4.32 2.56 33.13
C THR A 493 2.93 2.52 32.53
N VAL A 494 2.24 3.66 32.54
CA VAL A 494 0.94 3.85 31.88
C VAL A 494 1.12 4.76 30.67
N VAL A 495 0.52 4.40 29.54
CA VAL A 495 0.52 5.25 28.33
C VAL A 495 -0.88 5.81 28.11
N THR A 496 -0.97 7.11 27.86
CA THR A 496 -2.17 7.74 27.30
C THR A 496 -1.88 8.16 25.87
N ALA A 497 -2.62 7.68 24.88
CA ALA A 497 -2.31 7.91 23.47
C ALA A 497 -3.51 8.35 22.65
N GLY A 498 -3.26 9.28 21.72
CA GLY A 498 -4.25 9.82 20.78
C GLY A 498 -4.06 9.26 19.37
N PRO A 499 -5.04 9.46 18.47
CA PRO A 499 -4.98 8.92 17.11
C PRO A 499 -3.81 9.50 16.30
N VAL A 500 -3.27 10.67 16.68
CA VAL A 500 -2.08 11.27 16.07
C VAL A 500 -0.88 10.34 16.13
N VAL A 501 -0.76 9.48 17.16
CA VAL A 501 0.30 8.46 17.22
C VAL A 501 0.28 7.55 16.00
N VAL A 502 -0.91 7.19 15.50
CA VAL A 502 -1.06 6.38 14.29
C VAL A 502 -0.75 7.23 13.05
N HIS A 503 -1.35 8.43 12.95
CA HIS A 503 -1.21 9.31 11.79
C HIS A 503 0.24 9.73 11.49
N THR A 504 1.09 9.84 12.51
CA THR A 504 2.52 10.20 12.35
C THR A 504 3.42 8.98 12.20
N GLY A 505 2.87 7.77 12.00
CA GLY A 505 3.64 6.54 11.85
C GLY A 505 4.25 6.00 13.16
N GLY A 506 3.78 6.47 14.32
CA GLY A 506 4.26 6.06 15.65
C GLY A 506 3.71 4.72 16.14
N ALA A 507 2.68 4.16 15.51
CA ALA A 507 2.02 2.93 15.96
C ALA A 507 2.99 1.72 16.07
N PRO A 508 3.88 1.42 15.10
CA PRO A 508 4.84 0.32 15.23
C PRO A 508 5.80 0.49 16.41
N HIS A 509 6.16 1.73 16.74
CA HIS A 509 7.04 2.05 17.86
C HIS A 509 6.32 1.88 19.20
N LEU A 510 5.06 2.33 19.32
CA LEU A 510 4.27 2.09 20.53
C LEU A 510 3.95 0.60 20.73
N ALA A 511 3.64 -0.12 19.64
CA ALA A 511 3.47 -1.57 19.66
C ALA A 511 4.76 -2.29 20.14
N TYR A 512 5.94 -1.83 19.71
CA TYR A 512 7.22 -2.34 20.24
C TYR A 512 7.34 -2.13 21.75
N LEU A 513 7.01 -0.94 22.28
CA LEU A 513 7.09 -0.67 23.72
C LEU A 513 6.16 -1.60 24.53
N ILE A 514 4.96 -1.90 24.02
CA ILE A 514 4.04 -2.85 24.64
C ILE A 514 4.63 -4.26 24.60
N ARG A 515 5.10 -4.69 23.42
CA ARG A 515 5.65 -6.04 23.20
C ARG A 515 6.86 -6.35 24.09
N GLU A 516 7.75 -5.38 24.27
CA GLU A 516 8.97 -5.51 25.08
C GLU A 516 8.76 -5.20 26.57
N GLY A 517 7.50 -5.06 27.01
CA GLY A 517 7.13 -4.94 28.42
C GLY A 517 7.40 -3.58 29.05
N TYR A 518 7.55 -2.52 28.25
CA TYR A 518 7.71 -1.15 28.75
C TYR A 518 6.37 -0.49 29.15
N VAL A 519 5.24 -1.08 28.77
CA VAL A 519 3.89 -0.52 28.99
C VAL A 519 3.01 -1.53 29.72
N GLN A 520 2.43 -1.11 30.86
CA GLN A 520 1.59 -1.96 31.71
C GLN A 520 0.10 -1.59 31.66
N ALA A 521 -0.27 -0.44 31.09
CA ALA A 521 -1.65 -0.10 30.78
C ALA A 521 -1.72 0.95 29.66
N LEU A 522 -2.76 0.86 28.83
CA LEU A 522 -3.03 1.81 27.75
C LEU A 522 -4.36 2.53 27.96
N LEU A 523 -4.35 3.86 27.91
CA LEU A 523 -5.51 4.71 28.06
C LEU A 523 -5.72 5.51 26.77
N GLY A 524 -6.89 5.42 26.17
CA GLY A 524 -7.18 6.14 24.93
C GLY A 524 -8.67 6.38 24.71
N GLY A 525 -9.03 6.74 23.49
CA GLY A 525 -10.42 6.85 23.05
C GLY A 525 -10.70 5.96 21.83
N ASN A 526 -11.93 5.97 21.34
CA ASN A 526 -12.35 5.16 20.19
C ASN A 526 -11.41 5.33 18.97
N ALA A 527 -11.03 6.57 18.65
CA ALA A 527 -10.28 6.90 17.44
C ALA A 527 -8.90 6.22 17.34
N ILE A 528 -8.11 6.16 18.43
CA ILE A 528 -6.78 5.53 18.35
C ILE A 528 -6.90 4.03 18.06
N ALA A 529 -7.86 3.35 18.69
CA ALA A 529 -8.09 1.93 18.44
C ALA A 529 -8.60 1.68 17.01
N VAL A 530 -9.52 2.51 16.52
CA VAL A 530 -10.03 2.40 15.14
C VAL A 530 -8.90 2.59 14.14
N HIS A 531 -8.07 3.62 14.27
CA HIS A 531 -7.01 3.89 13.30
C HIS A 531 -5.84 2.91 13.38
N ASP A 532 -5.50 2.41 14.57
CA ASP A 532 -4.51 1.34 14.71
C ASP A 532 -4.99 0.06 14.00
N LEU A 533 -6.25 -0.32 14.21
CA LEU A 533 -6.86 -1.47 13.53
C LEU A 533 -7.03 -1.21 12.02
N GLU A 534 -7.34 0.01 11.60
CA GLU A 534 -7.37 0.40 10.20
C GLU A 534 -6.01 0.24 9.54
N GLN A 535 -4.94 0.70 10.19
CA GLN A 535 -3.58 0.54 9.69
C GLN A 535 -3.21 -0.94 9.59
N ALA A 536 -3.51 -1.73 10.62
CA ALA A 536 -3.22 -3.17 10.63
C ALA A 536 -4.04 -3.96 9.60
N MET A 537 -5.31 -3.61 9.42
CA MET A 537 -6.26 -4.36 8.58
C MET A 537 -6.35 -3.85 7.15
N MET A 538 -5.89 -2.63 6.83
CA MET A 538 -6.06 -1.98 5.52
C MET A 538 -4.80 -1.24 5.04
N GLY A 539 -3.79 -1.02 5.89
CA GLY A 539 -2.60 -0.23 5.55
C GLY A 539 -2.82 1.28 5.54
N THR A 540 -4.01 1.76 5.93
CA THR A 540 -4.38 3.18 5.90
C THR A 540 -4.73 3.73 7.26
N SER A 541 -4.66 5.05 7.42
CA SER A 541 -5.27 5.77 8.54
C SER A 541 -6.07 6.97 8.04
N LEU A 542 -7.37 7.04 8.35
CA LEU A 542 -8.31 7.99 7.75
C LEU A 542 -8.27 7.99 6.23
N GLY A 543 -7.98 6.82 5.64
CA GLY A 543 -7.81 6.70 4.21
C GLY A 543 -6.53 7.29 3.65
N VAL A 544 -5.53 7.65 4.45
CA VAL A 544 -4.18 7.98 3.98
C VAL A 544 -3.32 6.71 4.00
N ASP A 545 -2.62 6.42 2.90
CA ASP A 545 -1.69 5.29 2.84
C ASP A 545 -0.48 5.62 3.72
N MET A 546 -0.21 4.79 4.73
CA MET A 546 0.82 5.09 5.72
C MET A 546 2.24 4.93 5.18
N GLN A 547 2.44 4.27 4.03
CA GLN A 547 3.74 4.15 3.37
C GLN A 547 4.01 5.34 2.46
N ARG A 548 2.98 5.81 1.73
CA ARG A 548 3.13 6.92 0.77
C ARG A 548 2.90 8.30 1.36
N GLY A 549 2.17 8.40 2.47
CA GLY A 549 1.75 9.67 3.06
C GLY A 549 0.75 10.46 2.19
N ILE A 550 0.08 9.79 1.24
CA ILE A 550 -0.94 10.39 0.37
C ILE A 550 -2.30 9.74 0.62
N SER A 551 -3.37 10.50 0.39
CA SER A 551 -4.74 10.00 0.48
C SER A 551 -4.96 8.85 -0.51
N VAL A 552 -5.40 7.70 -0.01
CA VAL A 552 -5.97 6.61 -0.78
C VAL A 552 -7.40 7.00 -1.16
N PRO A 553 -7.73 6.94 -2.44
CA PRO A 553 -9.10 7.18 -2.89
C PRO A 553 -10.09 6.19 -2.25
N GLY A 554 -11.26 6.69 -1.82
CA GLY A 554 -12.27 5.96 -1.02
C GLY A 554 -11.81 5.50 0.37
N GLY A 555 -10.58 5.83 0.78
CA GLY A 555 -10.04 5.46 2.08
C GLY A 555 -10.82 6.02 3.28
N HIS A 556 -11.60 7.09 3.09
CA HIS A 556 -12.55 7.56 4.09
C HIS A 556 -13.57 6.47 4.51
N ARG A 557 -13.76 5.40 3.72
CA ARG A 557 -14.63 4.26 4.08
C ARG A 557 -13.92 3.21 4.94
N HIS A 558 -12.59 3.16 4.96
CA HIS A 558 -11.82 2.07 5.57
C HIS A 558 -12.07 1.98 7.08
N HIS A 559 -12.06 3.11 7.78
CA HIS A 559 -12.31 3.14 9.21
C HIS A 559 -13.75 2.69 9.57
N LEU A 560 -14.76 3.00 8.74
CA LEU A 560 -16.13 2.50 8.94
C LEU A 560 -16.23 0.99 8.73
N LYS A 561 -15.50 0.45 7.75
CA LYS A 561 -15.42 -1.01 7.53
C LYS A 561 -14.79 -1.70 8.75
N VAL A 562 -13.73 -1.12 9.31
CA VAL A 562 -13.09 -1.62 10.54
C VAL A 562 -14.08 -1.58 11.70
N ILE A 563 -14.73 -0.44 11.95
CA ILE A 563 -15.75 -0.30 13.01
C ILE A 563 -16.84 -1.37 12.87
N ASN A 564 -17.41 -1.51 11.68
CA ASN A 564 -18.46 -2.50 11.42
C ASN A 564 -17.98 -3.94 11.65
N THR A 565 -16.75 -4.24 11.22
CA THR A 565 -16.13 -5.56 11.40
C THR A 565 -15.92 -5.88 12.86
N ILE A 566 -15.31 -4.98 13.65
CA ILE A 566 -15.10 -5.20 15.08
C ILE A 566 -16.43 -5.36 15.83
N ARG A 567 -17.44 -4.56 15.47
CA ARG A 567 -18.81 -4.72 16.02
C ARG A 567 -19.41 -6.09 15.70
N ARG A 568 -19.16 -6.64 14.52
CA ARG A 568 -19.59 -8.00 14.13
C ARG A 568 -18.96 -9.08 14.99
N TYR A 569 -17.68 -8.94 15.34
CA TYR A 569 -16.98 -9.88 16.23
C TYR A 569 -17.28 -9.64 17.72
N GLY A 570 -17.86 -8.48 18.06
CA GLY A 570 -18.32 -8.15 19.40
C GLY A 570 -17.25 -7.57 20.32
N SER A 571 -15.96 -7.70 20.01
CA SER A 571 -14.87 -6.98 20.68
C SER A 571 -13.59 -6.97 19.84
N ILE A 572 -12.65 -6.09 20.19
CA ILE A 572 -11.29 -6.06 19.64
C ILE A 572 -10.57 -7.40 19.88
N ALA A 573 -10.71 -7.97 21.07
CA ALA A 573 -10.06 -9.23 21.44
C ALA A 573 -10.51 -10.41 20.58
N GLU A 574 -11.82 -10.54 20.34
CA GLU A 574 -12.35 -11.62 19.48
C GLU A 574 -11.95 -11.45 18.02
N ALA A 575 -11.89 -10.21 17.52
CA ALA A 575 -11.41 -9.94 16.16
C ALA A 575 -9.93 -10.32 15.98
N ILE A 576 -9.07 -10.04 16.97
CA ILE A 576 -7.65 -10.42 16.96
C ILE A 576 -7.50 -11.95 17.05
N LYS A 577 -8.25 -12.62 17.94
CA LYS A 577 -8.24 -14.09 18.03
C LYS A 577 -8.66 -14.77 16.72
N ALA A 578 -9.56 -14.14 15.97
CA ALA A 578 -9.98 -14.59 14.65
C ALA A 578 -8.95 -14.31 13.54
N GLY A 579 -7.82 -13.66 13.85
CA GLY A 579 -6.74 -13.38 12.89
C GLY A 579 -7.00 -12.19 11.98
N LEU A 580 -7.96 -11.31 12.29
CA LEU A 580 -8.27 -10.15 11.44
C LEU A 580 -7.19 -9.06 11.47
N ALA A 581 -6.51 -8.92 12.61
CA ALA A 581 -5.37 -8.02 12.78
C ALA A 581 -4.25 -8.82 13.44
N THR A 582 -3.07 -8.86 12.80
CA THR A 582 -1.92 -9.64 13.26
C THR A 582 -0.77 -8.76 13.79
N THR A 583 -0.96 -7.45 13.79
CA THR A 583 0.02 -6.43 14.19
C THR A 583 -0.71 -5.19 14.73
N GLY A 584 0.00 -4.29 15.42
CA GLY A 584 -0.55 -3.01 15.89
C GLY A 584 -0.56 -2.87 17.41
N ILE A 585 -0.92 -1.69 17.90
CA ILE A 585 -1.02 -1.35 19.32
C ILE A 585 -2.04 -2.24 20.02
N MET A 586 -3.26 -2.34 19.47
CA MET A 586 -4.35 -3.12 20.05
C MET A 586 -4.06 -4.62 20.00
N TYR A 587 -3.39 -5.08 18.94
CA TYR A 587 -2.90 -6.46 18.81
C TYR A 587 -1.94 -6.82 19.95
N GLU A 588 -0.91 -6.01 20.18
CA GLU A 588 0.08 -6.26 21.24
C GLU A 588 -0.56 -6.16 22.63
N CYS A 589 -1.52 -5.25 22.83
CA CYS A 589 -2.26 -5.19 24.10
C CYS A 589 -3.01 -6.49 24.41
N VAL A 590 -3.71 -7.06 23.43
CA VAL A 590 -4.43 -8.33 23.60
C VAL A 590 -3.45 -9.50 23.74
N HIS A 591 -2.38 -9.53 22.96
CA HIS A 591 -1.42 -10.65 22.97
C HIS A 591 -0.53 -10.68 24.22
N ARG A 592 -0.26 -9.52 24.84
CA ARG A 592 0.55 -9.38 26.05
C ARG A 592 -0.28 -9.19 27.32
N ASP A 593 -1.60 -9.36 27.24
CA ASP A 593 -2.55 -9.13 28.34
C ASP A 593 -2.38 -7.76 29.00
N VAL A 594 -2.04 -6.72 28.22
CA VAL A 594 -1.93 -5.34 28.71
C VAL A 594 -3.33 -4.72 28.76
N PRO A 595 -3.83 -4.33 29.95
CA PRO A 595 -5.17 -3.77 30.08
C PRO A 595 -5.25 -2.40 29.38
N PHE A 596 -6.36 -2.18 28.69
CA PHE A 596 -6.66 -0.91 28.06
C PHE A 596 -8.06 -0.40 28.37
N VAL A 597 -8.24 0.92 28.37
CA VAL A 597 -9.56 1.56 28.48
C VAL A 597 -9.73 2.60 27.38
N LEU A 598 -10.80 2.45 26.60
CA LEU A 598 -11.21 3.37 25.56
C LEU A 598 -12.36 4.23 26.08
N ALA A 599 -12.07 5.45 26.51
CA ALA A 599 -13.10 6.38 26.97
C ALA A 599 -13.84 6.99 25.78
N GLY A 600 -15.17 6.96 25.82
CA GLY A 600 -16.02 7.51 24.78
C GLY A 600 -15.91 9.03 24.65
N SER A 601 -16.30 9.56 23.50
CA SER A 601 -16.36 10.99 23.23
C SER A 601 -17.51 11.34 22.29
N ILE A 602 -17.90 12.62 22.25
CA ILE A 602 -19.03 13.07 21.42
C ILE A 602 -18.78 12.94 19.91
N ARG A 603 -17.52 12.74 19.49
CA ARG A 603 -17.13 12.62 18.08
C ARG A 603 -16.96 11.18 17.60
N ASP A 604 -17.31 10.19 18.43
CA ASP A 604 -17.01 8.80 18.11
C ASP A 604 -17.94 8.22 17.02
N ASP A 605 -17.32 7.65 15.98
CA ASP A 605 -18.00 6.84 14.97
C ASP A 605 -18.09 5.38 15.43
N GLY A 606 -19.25 4.75 15.21
CA GLY A 606 -19.60 3.42 15.73
C GLY A 606 -20.44 3.53 17.01
N PRO A 607 -19.84 3.48 18.22
CA PRO A 607 -18.42 3.24 18.53
C PRO A 607 -18.02 1.76 18.43
N LEU A 608 -16.75 1.43 18.66
CA LEU A 608 -16.30 0.06 18.93
C LEU A 608 -17.00 -0.50 20.18
N PRO A 609 -17.26 -1.82 20.27
CA PRO A 609 -17.90 -2.42 21.44
C PRO A 609 -17.13 -2.19 22.75
N ASP A 610 -15.80 -2.12 22.67
CA ASP A 610 -14.89 -1.91 23.80
C ASP A 610 -14.90 -0.46 24.33
N THR A 611 -15.50 0.48 23.61
CA THR A 611 -15.53 1.91 24.00
C THR A 611 -16.55 2.14 25.13
N VAL A 612 -16.06 2.67 26.25
CA VAL A 612 -16.85 2.97 27.44
C VAL A 612 -17.54 4.33 27.27
N MET A 613 -18.82 4.30 26.85
CA MET A 613 -19.63 5.50 26.61
C MET A 613 -20.17 6.17 27.88
N ASP A 614 -20.27 5.42 28.99
CA ASP A 614 -20.52 6.02 30.30
C ASP A 614 -19.23 6.63 30.84
N LEU A 615 -19.11 7.96 30.76
CA LEU A 615 -17.93 8.69 31.17
C LEU A 615 -17.62 8.60 32.66
N ILE A 616 -18.62 8.33 33.52
CA ILE A 616 -18.39 8.12 34.95
C ILE A 616 -17.66 6.80 35.15
N SER A 617 -18.14 5.73 34.50
CA SER A 617 -17.44 4.44 34.47
C SER A 617 -16.05 4.56 33.84
N ALA A 618 -15.91 5.28 32.73
CA ALA A 618 -14.61 5.47 32.06
C ALA A 618 -13.58 6.15 32.97
N GLN A 619 -13.99 7.20 33.70
CA GLN A 619 -13.12 7.86 34.69
C GLN A 619 -12.72 6.93 35.82
N GLN A 620 -13.66 6.13 36.34
CA GLN A 620 -13.36 5.15 37.40
C GLN A 620 -12.34 4.10 36.93
N GLN A 621 -12.50 3.58 35.71
CA GLN A 621 -11.58 2.60 35.14
C GLN A 621 -10.19 3.20 34.86
N TYR A 622 -10.12 4.43 34.35
CA TYR A 622 -8.86 5.17 34.21
C TYR A 622 -8.14 5.30 35.56
N ALA A 623 -8.84 5.76 36.59
CA ALA A 623 -8.27 5.95 37.92
C ALA A 623 -7.71 4.64 38.51
N GLU A 624 -8.38 3.50 38.27
CA GLU A 624 -7.89 2.19 38.70
C GLU A 624 -6.61 1.78 37.96
N LEU A 625 -6.54 2.00 36.65
CA LEU A 625 -5.33 1.67 35.86
C LEU A 625 -4.14 2.59 36.14
N ILE A 626 -4.38 3.82 36.59
CA ILE A 626 -3.32 4.76 36.99
C ILE A 626 -2.72 4.40 38.36
N ARG A 627 -3.44 3.64 39.20
CA ARG A 627 -2.99 3.33 40.57
C ARG A 627 -1.63 2.61 40.56
N GLY A 628 -0.65 3.17 41.28
CA GLY A 628 0.70 2.61 41.39
C GLY A 628 1.56 2.82 40.15
N ALA A 629 1.19 3.72 39.23
CA ALA A 629 2.06 4.13 38.13
C ALA A 629 3.32 4.85 38.65
N ASP A 630 4.49 4.45 38.18
CA ASP A 630 5.76 5.15 38.36
C ASP A 630 5.92 6.26 37.30
N VAL A 631 5.51 5.96 36.07
CA VAL A 631 5.65 6.82 34.90
C VAL A 631 4.34 6.84 34.11
N ILE A 632 3.93 8.02 33.67
CA ILE A 632 2.84 8.20 32.71
C ILE A 632 3.38 8.90 31.45
N LEU A 633 3.35 8.19 30.33
CA LEU A 633 3.66 8.73 29.01
C LEU A 633 2.38 9.25 28.34
N MET A 634 2.33 10.55 28.05
CA MET A 634 1.20 11.21 27.42
C MET A 634 1.55 11.59 25.99
N LEU A 635 0.91 10.94 25.02
CA LEU A 635 1.29 10.95 23.60
C LEU A 635 0.17 11.58 22.75
N SER A 636 0.27 12.90 22.52
CA SER A 636 -0.60 13.69 21.64
C SER A 636 -2.11 13.44 21.85
N SER A 637 -2.53 13.41 23.12
CA SER A 637 -3.88 13.03 23.54
C SER A 637 -4.53 14.06 24.46
N MET A 638 -4.47 15.35 24.11
CA MET A 638 -4.88 16.51 24.94
C MET A 638 -6.00 16.23 25.96
N LEU A 639 -7.19 15.78 25.52
CA LEU A 639 -8.33 15.52 26.41
C LEU A 639 -8.03 14.42 27.44
N HIS A 640 -7.50 13.29 26.99
CA HIS A 640 -7.17 12.14 27.83
C HIS A 640 -6.00 12.47 28.77
N SER A 641 -4.95 13.13 28.27
CA SER A 641 -3.79 13.56 29.06
C SER A 641 -4.20 14.50 30.20
N ILE A 642 -5.10 15.45 29.93
CA ILE A 642 -5.65 16.36 30.96
C ILE A 642 -6.46 15.58 32.00
N GLY A 643 -7.30 14.65 31.56
CA GLY A 643 -8.08 13.79 32.45
C GLY A 643 -7.18 12.95 33.37
N VAL A 644 -6.16 12.31 32.79
CA VAL A 644 -5.18 11.50 33.52
C VAL A 644 -4.37 12.34 34.50
N GLY A 645 -3.89 13.52 34.07
CA GLY A 645 -3.19 14.45 34.96
C GLY A 645 -4.04 14.87 36.17
N ASN A 646 -5.36 15.03 36.03
CA ASN A 646 -6.26 15.33 37.15
C ASN A 646 -6.38 14.17 38.17
N MET A 647 -6.24 12.93 37.71
CA MET A 647 -6.42 11.72 38.53
C MET A 647 -5.10 11.20 39.12
N THR A 648 -3.97 11.80 38.74
CA THR A 648 -2.64 11.33 39.11
C THR A 648 -2.14 12.06 40.36
N PRO A 649 -1.71 11.34 41.42
CA PRO A 649 -1.11 11.96 42.60
C PRO A 649 0.31 12.49 42.30
N ALA A 650 0.84 13.36 43.16
CA ALA A 650 2.27 13.73 43.12
C ALA A 650 3.17 12.51 43.41
N GLY A 651 4.42 12.52 42.93
CA GLY A 651 5.34 11.38 43.03
C GLY A 651 5.35 10.48 41.79
N VAL A 652 4.45 10.73 40.84
CA VAL A 652 4.40 10.03 39.56
C VAL A 652 5.05 10.89 38.48
N LYS A 653 6.05 10.33 37.80
CA LYS A 653 6.72 11.01 36.68
C LYS A 653 5.75 11.13 35.51
N MET A 654 5.57 12.34 34.99
CA MET A 654 4.72 12.57 33.83
C MET A 654 5.55 13.08 32.66
N VAL A 655 5.41 12.46 31.50
CA VAL A 655 6.06 12.87 30.26
C VAL A 655 4.98 13.26 29.27
N CYS A 656 4.94 14.53 28.87
CA CYS A 656 3.97 15.03 27.91
C CYS A 656 4.65 15.33 26.58
N VAL A 657 4.20 14.67 25.51
CA VAL A 657 4.66 14.88 24.14
C VAL A 657 3.48 15.31 23.29
N ASP A 658 3.55 16.52 22.74
CA ASP A 658 2.54 17.05 21.82
C ASP A 658 3.18 18.09 20.91
N ILE A 659 2.76 18.16 19.64
CA ILE A 659 3.27 19.18 18.71
C ILE A 659 2.77 20.59 19.08
N ASN A 660 1.63 20.67 19.78
CA ASN A 660 1.06 21.92 20.22
C ASN A 660 1.63 22.32 21.60
N PRO A 661 2.43 23.39 21.68
CA PRO A 661 3.03 23.83 22.94
C PRO A 661 1.98 24.16 24.00
N ALA A 662 0.78 24.60 23.63
CA ALA A 662 -0.27 24.95 24.59
C ALA A 662 -0.76 23.73 25.40
N VAL A 663 -0.75 22.53 24.80
CA VAL A 663 -1.12 21.30 25.49
C VAL A 663 -0.03 20.92 26.49
N VAL A 664 1.23 20.96 26.03
CA VAL A 664 2.40 20.66 26.87
C VAL A 664 2.48 21.61 28.07
N THR A 665 2.35 22.91 27.85
CA THR A 665 2.36 23.92 28.91
C THR A 665 1.23 23.69 29.91
N LYS A 666 0.00 23.42 29.45
CA LYS A 666 -1.13 23.13 30.36
C LYS A 666 -0.91 21.93 31.27
N LEU A 667 -0.18 20.92 30.80
CA LEU A 667 0.10 19.71 31.57
C LEU A 667 1.31 19.90 32.49
N ALA A 668 2.33 20.63 32.05
CA ALA A 668 3.49 21.00 32.86
C ALA A 668 3.12 21.96 34.02
N ASP A 669 2.17 22.89 33.80
CA ASP A 669 1.76 23.89 34.79
C ASP A 669 0.91 23.31 35.94
N ARG A 670 0.47 22.05 35.85
CA ARG A 670 -0.41 21.41 36.85
C ARG A 670 0.32 20.86 38.08
N GLY A 671 1.49 21.42 38.40
CA GLY A 671 2.03 21.41 39.76
C GLY A 671 2.86 20.20 40.16
N SER A 672 3.22 19.30 39.24
CA SER A 672 4.22 18.27 39.53
C SER A 672 5.62 18.80 39.21
N ILE A 673 6.48 18.87 40.23
CA ILE A 673 7.94 19.09 40.07
C ILE A 673 8.57 18.02 39.13
N GLU A 674 7.82 16.95 38.85
CA GLU A 674 8.23 15.74 38.13
C GLU A 674 7.68 15.64 36.69
N SER A 675 7.09 16.71 36.12
CA SER A 675 6.62 16.69 34.72
C SER A 675 7.69 17.16 33.72
N VAL A 676 7.87 16.38 32.66
CA VAL A 676 8.72 16.72 31.50
C VAL A 676 7.83 16.96 30.28
N GLY A 677 7.96 18.13 29.66
CA GLY A 677 7.23 18.49 28.44
C GLY A 677 8.15 18.53 27.22
N VAL A 678 7.72 17.90 26.13
CA VAL A 678 8.43 17.85 24.84
C VAL A 678 7.49 18.31 23.73
N VAL A 679 7.85 19.40 23.06
CA VAL A 679 7.10 19.93 21.92
C VAL A 679 7.72 19.39 20.63
N THR A 680 7.15 18.32 20.08
CA THR A 680 7.67 17.65 18.88
C THR A 680 6.63 16.74 18.23
N ASP A 681 6.95 16.20 17.06
CA ASP A 681 6.17 15.14 16.43
C ASP A 681 6.25 13.85 17.27
N VAL A 682 5.09 13.27 17.59
CA VAL A 682 5.03 12.11 18.50
C VAL A 682 5.55 10.83 17.86
N GLY A 683 5.44 10.68 16.53
CA GLY A 683 6.02 9.57 15.79
C GLY A 683 7.55 9.63 15.82
N LEU A 684 8.12 10.81 15.58
CA LEU A 684 9.56 11.06 15.70
C LEU A 684 10.06 10.79 17.12
N PHE A 685 9.35 11.29 18.14
CA PHE A 685 9.68 11.02 19.54
C PHE A 685 9.73 9.52 19.84
N LEU A 686 8.69 8.77 19.44
CA LEU A 686 8.62 7.33 19.66
C LEU A 686 9.71 6.57 18.89
N SER A 687 10.03 7.00 17.66
CA SER A 687 11.10 6.41 16.86
C SER A 687 12.45 6.55 17.55
N LEU A 688 12.80 7.77 17.99
CA LEU A 688 14.04 8.03 18.72
C LEU A 688 14.08 7.27 20.06
N LEU A 689 12.94 7.21 20.76
CA LEU A 689 12.84 6.48 22.03
C LEU A 689 13.12 4.98 21.85
N VAL A 690 12.51 4.34 20.85
CA VAL A 690 12.74 2.92 20.57
C VAL A 690 14.18 2.67 20.13
N GLN A 691 14.75 3.50 19.25
CA GLN A 691 16.16 3.38 18.84
C GLN A 691 17.10 3.47 20.04
N GLN A 692 16.82 4.37 20.98
CA GLN A 692 17.64 4.53 22.18
C GLN A 692 17.48 3.36 23.16
N LEU A 693 16.26 2.84 23.34
CA LEU A 693 16.03 1.65 24.16
C LEU A 693 16.72 0.41 23.57
N GLN A 694 16.68 0.22 22.25
CA GLN A 694 17.39 -0.86 21.56
C GLN A 694 18.91 -0.79 21.78
N ARG A 695 19.49 0.42 21.75
CA ARG A 695 20.91 0.62 22.09
C ARG A 695 21.22 0.26 23.55
N LEU A 696 20.31 0.55 24.47
CA LEU A 696 20.48 0.26 25.89
C LEU A 696 20.32 -1.24 26.22
N ASP A 697 19.43 -1.94 25.50
CA ASP A 697 19.15 -3.37 25.67
C ASP A 697 20.14 -4.27 24.91
N SER A 698 20.83 -3.74 23.88
CA SER A 698 21.86 -4.48 23.16
C SER A 698 23.05 -4.78 24.10
N PRO A 699 23.45 -6.05 24.28
CA PRO A 699 24.68 -6.35 25.00
C PRO A 699 25.84 -5.69 24.27
N LEU A 700 26.71 -5.00 25.02
CA LEU A 700 27.98 -4.50 24.50
C LEU A 700 28.67 -5.66 23.77
N LEU A 701 28.75 -5.58 22.44
CA LEU A 701 29.70 -6.37 21.66
C LEU A 701 31.07 -6.00 22.23
N THR A 702 31.57 -6.81 23.15
CA THR A 702 32.96 -6.75 23.58
C THR A 702 33.80 -6.99 22.32
N SER A 703 34.43 -5.91 21.86
CA SER A 703 35.43 -5.85 20.81
C SER A 703 36.49 -6.93 20.91
#